data_AF-A0A8H2WJY9-F1
#
_entry.id   AF-A0A8H2WJY9-F1
#
_cell.length_a   1.000
_cell.length_b   1.000
_cell.length_c   1.000
_cell.angle_alpha   90.00
_cell.angle_beta   90.00
_cell.angle_gamma   90.00
#
_symmetry.space_group_name_H-M   'P 1'
#
loop_
_entity.id
_entity.type
_entity.pdbx_description
1 polymer ?
#
loop_
_entity_poly.entity_id
_entity_poly.type
_entity_poly.pdbx_seq_one_letter_code
_entity_poly.pdbx_strand_id
1 'polypeptide(L)'
;MALISFEKVTLAWNSPGWPPRSEEPQLAQLQTPGGPWSTGRRVHVTPASFGKMQAQLLYPPSATAESTFMPFRPETSNPTKVIDDQSWKLYVVDLPKINAFALPTREIFVYTGLVDLLEDDTLLSGVLSHEIAHVTQRHAVENAGFLNIAAIFFDTLRGISFALTVSFPFLTDGIGTILNLMNNYVADRAYSRKLESEADAVGLEFMARAGYDPRYALDLWEVMAAVEEDAAAAGQAVSVSDTFPFLRTHPSSLQRRKVNTNGAMGLANVVKGNLGPRGTIKMLVDGAGNIKMTKDGKVLLSEMQIQNPTAAMIARTAVAQDDQVGDGTTSVVLLVGELLKQADRYISEGVHPTVIAEGFDLAKKEALAFLETYKVPSKLDRAQLISVAHTSLATKLHPKLAAQLAADVVDAVLCIRPPPPPEGATGVAAIREPIDLHMVEIMKMQHKTDSDTQLVRGLVMDHGGRHPDMPKRVENAFILTLNVSLEYEKTEVNSGFFYSSAEQREKLVESERRFVDAKLKKIVELKNLVCDQAVGANEKPKGFVVINQKGIDPLSLDVLVKNGILALRRAKRRNMERLQLIAGGVAQNSVDDLTPEVLGYAGLVYEHTLGEEKYTFVEEVKEPKGVTLLIKGPNAHTIAQTQDALRDGLRAVKNALEDESLVPGAGAFEVACAAHLSGPIKKAAKGRAKLGVQAFADALLIIPKTLAANGGFDVQDAIVAVQDEQSSGNTVGLDLKTGEPFDPTVEGVWDNYRVKRQMLHSCSVIAVNLLSTDEILRAGRSSLKPDGQQ
;
A
#
# COMPACT_ATOMS: atom_id res chain seq x y z
N MET A 1 45.85 -14.82 73.79
CA MET A 1 44.92 -15.95 73.63
C MET A 1 44.39 -15.87 72.20
N ALA A 2 44.93 -16.53 71.17
CA ALA A 2 45.68 -17.81 71.08
C ALA A 2 44.85 -18.97 71.64
N LEU A 3 44.47 -20.04 70.92
CA LEU A 3 44.62 -20.49 69.51
C LEU A 3 43.25 -21.15 69.06
N ILE A 4 42.99 -21.79 67.90
CA ILE A 4 43.73 -22.24 66.69
C ILE A 4 42.70 -22.28 65.51
N SER A 5 42.83 -21.49 64.42
CA SER A 5 43.19 -21.91 63.03
C SER A 5 42.76 -23.33 62.60
N PHE A 6 42.11 -23.63 61.46
CA PHE A 6 41.92 -22.96 60.14
C PHE A 6 40.49 -23.30 59.57
N GLU A 7 40.02 -23.04 58.33
CA GLU A 7 40.64 -22.64 57.05
C GLU A 7 39.72 -21.76 56.14
N LYS A 8 39.45 -22.20 54.89
CA LYS A 8 38.88 -21.55 53.68
C LYS A 8 38.31 -22.68 52.78
N VAL A 9 37.40 -22.47 51.80
CA VAL A 9 37.44 -21.52 50.67
C VAL A 9 36.09 -20.87 50.40
N THR A 10 36.15 -19.59 50.04
CA THR A 10 35.02 -18.75 49.62
C THR A 10 35.15 -18.48 48.12
N LEU A 11 34.05 -18.54 47.37
CA LEU A 11 33.86 -17.72 46.17
C LEU A 11 32.52 -17.01 46.33
N ALA A 12 32.60 -15.78 46.83
CA ALA A 12 31.49 -14.85 46.88
C ALA A 12 31.79 -13.72 45.88
N TRP A 13 30.84 -13.41 45.01
CA TRP A 13 30.80 -12.14 44.30
C TRP A 13 29.75 -11.25 44.96
N ASN A 14 30.21 -10.15 45.55
CA ASN A 14 29.35 -9.22 46.30
C ASN A 14 28.82 -8.11 45.39
N SER A 15 27.51 -7.86 45.44
CA SER A 15 26.90 -6.55 45.20
C SER A 15 25.71 -6.36 46.16
N PRO A 16 25.41 -5.13 46.62
CA PRO A 16 24.72 -4.96 47.91
C PRO A 16 23.20 -4.74 47.82
N GLY A 17 22.49 -5.18 48.87
CA GLY A 17 21.37 -4.39 49.41
C GLY A 17 19.95 -4.96 49.32
N TRP A 18 19.69 -6.11 49.94
CA TRP A 18 18.38 -6.42 50.53
C TRP A 18 18.55 -6.76 52.03
N PRO A 19 17.56 -6.50 52.90
CA PRO A 19 17.72 -6.65 54.34
C PRO A 19 17.94 -8.12 54.77
N PRO A 20 18.61 -8.37 55.91
CA PRO A 20 18.89 -9.72 56.38
C PRO A 20 17.60 -10.48 56.72
N ARG A 21 17.59 -11.79 56.47
CA ARG A 21 16.50 -12.70 56.88
C ARG A 21 16.34 -12.67 58.40
N SER A 22 15.34 -11.95 58.89
CA SER A 22 14.82 -12.09 60.25
C SER A 22 13.52 -12.88 60.21
N GLU A 23 13.41 -13.87 61.10
CA GLU A 23 12.39 -14.93 61.14
C GLU A 23 12.57 -16.02 60.07
N GLU A 24 13.03 -17.20 60.52
CA GLU A 24 12.98 -18.44 59.75
C GLU A 24 11.54 -18.99 59.77
N PRO A 25 10.85 -19.12 58.62
CA PRO A 25 9.81 -20.13 58.49
C PRO A 25 10.51 -21.49 58.38
N GLN A 26 10.05 -22.48 59.14
CA GLN A 26 10.58 -23.84 59.05
C GLN A 26 10.29 -24.43 57.66
N LEU A 27 11.29 -24.36 56.77
CA LEU A 27 11.30 -25.14 55.54
C LEU A 27 11.29 -26.62 55.93
N ALA A 28 10.22 -27.33 55.55
CA ALA A 28 10.19 -28.79 55.64
C ALA A 28 11.41 -29.36 54.90
N GLN A 29 12.16 -30.22 55.59
CA GLN A 29 13.47 -30.67 55.12
C GLN A 29 13.36 -31.34 53.74
N LEU A 30 14.07 -30.79 52.75
CA LEU A 30 14.42 -31.51 51.53
C LEU A 30 15.14 -32.81 51.94
N GLN A 31 14.47 -33.95 51.82
CA GLN A 31 15.07 -35.27 52.08
C GLN A 31 16.00 -35.65 50.92
N THR A 32 17.19 -35.06 50.90
CA THR A 32 18.29 -35.48 50.03
C THR A 32 18.99 -36.70 50.64
N PRO A 33 19.12 -37.83 49.93
CA PRO A 33 20.28 -38.70 50.08
C PRO A 33 21.50 -37.86 49.65
N GLY A 34 22.34 -37.47 50.62
CA GLY A 34 23.17 -36.27 50.51
C GLY A 34 24.28 -36.28 49.44
N GLY A 35 24.55 -35.10 48.90
CA GLY A 35 25.67 -34.78 48.03
C GLY A 35 25.42 -33.44 47.28
N PRO A 36 26.46 -32.72 46.82
CA PRO A 36 26.27 -31.56 45.94
C PRO A 36 25.68 -31.97 44.59
N TRP A 37 25.18 -31.00 43.82
CA TRP A 37 24.45 -31.21 42.54
C TRP A 37 25.21 -32.00 41.45
N SER A 38 26.50 -32.29 41.65
CA SER A 38 27.25 -33.30 40.87
C SER A 38 26.78 -34.75 41.07
N THR A 39 25.90 -35.04 42.03
CA THR A 39 25.48 -36.41 42.42
C THR A 39 23.97 -36.68 42.36
N GLY A 40 23.19 -35.83 41.69
CA GLY A 40 21.81 -36.17 41.32
C GLY A 40 21.77 -37.40 40.41
N ARG A 41 20.76 -38.28 40.57
CA ARG A 41 20.59 -39.47 39.71
C ARG A 41 20.28 -39.04 38.26
N ARG A 42 21.31 -39.04 37.41
CA ARG A 42 21.19 -38.96 35.95
C ARG A 42 20.55 -40.26 35.44
N VAL A 43 19.56 -40.15 34.56
CA VAL A 43 18.92 -41.31 33.95
C VAL A 43 19.73 -41.75 32.72
N HIS A 44 20.74 -42.59 32.95
CA HIS A 44 21.47 -43.22 31.84
C HIS A 44 20.65 -44.36 31.22
N VAL A 45 20.23 -44.17 29.96
CA VAL A 45 19.56 -45.21 29.17
C VAL A 45 20.61 -45.94 28.33
N THR A 46 20.75 -47.25 28.52
CA THR A 46 21.60 -48.11 27.67
C THR A 46 20.81 -49.34 27.19
N PRO A 47 21.11 -49.90 26.00
CA PRO A 47 20.24 -50.96 25.42
C PRO A 47 20.18 -52.27 26.21
N ALA A 48 21.16 -52.54 27.09
CA ALA A 48 21.37 -53.87 27.68
C ALA A 48 20.55 -54.14 28.96
N SER A 49 19.95 -53.13 29.59
CA SER A 49 19.21 -53.29 30.87
C SER A 49 17.76 -53.74 30.71
N PHE A 50 17.22 -53.79 29.49
CA PHE A 50 15.79 -54.05 29.22
C PHE A 50 15.32 -55.51 29.43
N GLY A 51 16.24 -56.47 29.61
CA GLY A 51 15.91 -57.91 29.51
C GLY A 51 15.23 -58.57 30.71
N LYS A 52 15.11 -57.90 31.87
CA LYS A 52 14.53 -58.50 33.10
C LYS A 52 13.74 -57.49 33.94
N MET A 53 12.52 -57.18 33.53
CA MET A 53 11.53 -56.55 34.39
C MET A 53 10.15 -57.20 34.21
N GLN A 54 9.58 -57.69 35.31
CA GLN A 54 8.17 -58.02 35.39
C GLN A 54 7.53 -57.11 36.46
N ALA A 55 6.65 -56.23 36.02
CA ALA A 55 5.66 -55.48 36.81
C ALA A 55 6.14 -54.74 38.10
N GLN A 56 6.78 -53.57 37.96
CA GLN A 56 6.54 -52.37 38.81
C GLN A 56 7.25 -51.10 38.29
N LEU A 57 6.75 -49.91 38.66
CA LEU A 57 7.21 -48.59 38.19
C LEU A 57 8.69 -48.33 38.52
N LEU A 58 9.57 -48.15 37.53
CA LEU A 58 11.00 -47.88 37.77
C LEU A 58 11.65 -46.90 36.77
N TYR A 59 11.36 -45.61 36.92
CA TYR A 59 12.41 -44.60 36.95
C TYR A 59 12.11 -43.61 38.09
N PRO A 60 12.94 -43.54 39.15
CA PRO A 60 12.77 -42.52 40.19
C PRO A 60 13.07 -41.14 39.57
N PRO A 61 12.27 -40.09 39.87
CA PRO A 61 12.57 -38.74 39.43
C PRO A 61 13.93 -38.28 39.97
N SER A 62 14.62 -37.43 39.20
CA SER A 62 15.92 -36.87 39.60
C SER A 62 15.77 -35.96 40.83
N ALA A 63 14.64 -35.26 40.96
CA ALA A 63 14.19 -34.60 42.18
C ALA A 63 12.66 -34.52 42.25
N THR A 64 12.11 -34.37 43.46
CA THR A 64 10.70 -34.06 43.71
C THR A 64 10.57 -32.79 44.54
N ALA A 65 9.69 -31.88 44.15
CA ALA A 65 9.43 -30.62 44.86
C ALA A 65 7.97 -30.56 45.33
N GLU A 66 7.76 -30.28 46.61
CA GLU A 66 6.43 -30.10 47.20
C GLU A 66 6.04 -28.61 47.24
N SER A 67 4.79 -28.30 46.95
CA SER A 67 4.31 -26.93 46.68
C SER A 67 3.70 -26.25 47.91
N THR A 68 4.38 -26.27 49.06
CA THR A 68 3.82 -25.80 50.35
C THR A 68 3.56 -24.28 50.42
N PHE A 69 3.85 -23.50 49.37
CA PHE A 69 3.79 -22.03 49.35
C PHE A 69 2.97 -21.41 48.20
N MET A 70 1.86 -22.05 47.79
CA MET A 70 0.85 -21.42 46.91
C MET A 70 -0.51 -21.13 47.59
N PRO A 71 -0.60 -20.24 48.60
CA PRO A 71 -1.88 -19.73 49.08
C PRO A 71 -2.44 -18.56 48.24
N PHE A 72 -1.66 -18.00 47.31
CA PHE A 72 -2.06 -16.82 46.54
C PHE A 72 -2.75 -17.17 45.21
N ARG A 73 -3.88 -16.51 44.94
CA ARG A 73 -4.66 -16.65 43.70
C ARG A 73 -4.50 -15.39 42.85
N PRO A 74 -3.83 -15.42 41.69
CA PRO A 74 -3.94 -14.32 40.73
C PRO A 74 -5.38 -14.27 40.17
N GLU A 75 -5.90 -13.06 39.90
CA GLU A 75 -7.21 -12.91 39.27
C GLU A 75 -7.14 -13.38 37.80
N THR A 76 -7.71 -14.56 37.53
CA THR A 76 -7.83 -15.08 36.16
C THR A 76 -9.21 -14.81 35.60
N SER A 77 -9.32 -14.62 34.28
CA SER A 77 -10.61 -14.37 33.61
C SER A 77 -11.53 -15.59 33.50
N ASN A 78 -11.26 -16.68 34.23
CA ASN A 78 -12.00 -17.94 34.15
C ASN A 78 -12.23 -18.57 35.54
N PRO A 79 -13.45 -18.52 36.10
CA PRO A 79 -13.73 -18.91 37.49
C PRO A 79 -13.65 -20.41 37.78
N THR A 80 -13.33 -21.27 36.80
CA THR A 80 -13.20 -22.73 36.99
C THR A 80 -11.76 -23.22 37.17
N LYS A 81 -10.75 -22.32 37.21
CA LYS A 81 -9.34 -22.71 37.43
C LYS A 81 -9.07 -23.01 38.93
N VAL A 82 -9.27 -24.27 39.34
CA VAL A 82 -8.79 -24.81 40.63
C VAL A 82 -7.64 -25.80 40.38
N ILE A 83 -6.50 -25.59 41.06
CA ILE A 83 -5.34 -26.47 41.05
C ILE A 83 -5.25 -27.13 42.43
N ASP A 84 -5.22 -28.46 42.46
CA ASP A 84 -5.13 -29.24 43.71
C ASP A 84 -3.67 -29.43 44.16
N ASP A 85 -3.43 -29.54 45.46
CA ASP A 85 -2.10 -29.44 46.08
C ASP A 85 -1.33 -30.78 45.99
N GLN A 86 -0.39 -30.86 45.03
CA GLN A 86 0.41 -32.06 44.76
C GLN A 86 1.77 -31.70 44.14
N SER A 87 2.76 -32.57 44.39
CA SER A 87 4.18 -32.37 44.09
C SER A 87 4.56 -32.40 42.61
N TRP A 88 5.61 -31.67 42.27
CA TRP A 88 6.26 -31.64 40.96
C TRP A 88 7.39 -32.67 40.90
N LYS A 89 7.60 -33.26 39.72
CA LYS A 89 8.71 -34.20 39.47
C LYS A 89 9.64 -33.65 38.41
N LEU A 90 10.93 -33.59 38.72
CA LEU A 90 11.98 -33.13 37.82
C LEU A 90 12.81 -34.31 37.31
N TYR A 91 13.04 -34.35 36.01
CA TYR A 91 13.86 -35.35 35.33
C TYR A 91 14.98 -34.66 34.55
N VAL A 92 16.24 -34.98 34.87
CA VAL A 92 17.39 -34.51 34.09
C VAL A 92 17.75 -35.58 33.07
N VAL A 93 17.63 -35.24 31.79
CA VAL A 93 17.84 -36.14 30.65
C VAL A 93 19.22 -35.88 30.05
N ASP A 94 20.01 -36.93 29.91
CA ASP A 94 21.40 -36.89 29.44
C ASP A 94 21.46 -36.73 27.91
N LEU A 95 21.28 -35.49 27.44
CA LEU A 95 21.26 -35.09 26.03
C LEU A 95 21.95 -33.73 25.85
N PRO A 96 22.92 -33.59 24.92
CA PRO A 96 23.69 -32.35 24.71
C PRO A 96 22.91 -31.28 23.91
N LYS A 97 21.59 -31.22 24.08
CA LYS A 97 20.70 -30.24 23.45
C LYS A 97 20.25 -29.20 24.49
N ILE A 98 20.19 -27.94 24.08
CA ILE A 98 19.68 -26.84 24.90
C ILE A 98 18.14 -26.87 24.82
N ASN A 99 17.48 -27.52 25.78
CA ASN A 99 16.01 -27.54 25.86
C ASN A 99 15.50 -27.89 27.28
N ALA A 100 14.29 -27.44 27.61
CA ALA A 100 13.49 -27.91 28.74
C ALA A 100 12.00 -27.86 28.35
N PHE A 101 11.17 -28.73 28.95
CA PHE A 101 9.72 -28.68 28.78
C PHE A 101 8.96 -29.26 29.98
N ALA A 102 7.75 -28.78 30.24
CA ALA A 102 6.87 -29.31 31.27
C ALA A 102 5.57 -29.96 30.72
N LEU A 103 5.19 -31.10 31.28
CA LEU A 103 3.94 -31.79 30.95
C LEU A 103 2.76 -31.31 31.83
N PRO A 104 1.51 -31.37 31.33
CA PRO A 104 0.31 -31.10 32.13
C PRO A 104 0.17 -31.98 33.39
N THR A 105 0.91 -33.09 33.47
CA THR A 105 1.03 -34.01 34.61
C THR A 105 2.00 -33.54 35.70
N ARG A 106 2.55 -32.32 35.61
CA ARG A 106 3.53 -31.71 36.55
C ARG A 106 4.90 -32.40 36.55
N GLU A 107 5.27 -32.93 35.39
CA GLU A 107 6.54 -33.61 35.15
C GLU A 107 7.39 -32.71 34.22
N ILE A 108 8.53 -32.25 34.73
CA ILE A 108 9.44 -31.32 34.04
C ILE A 108 10.67 -32.07 33.59
N PHE A 109 11.04 -31.89 32.32
CA PHE A 109 12.22 -32.50 31.71
C PHE A 109 13.21 -31.41 31.33
N VAL A 110 14.45 -31.55 31.80
CA VAL A 110 15.56 -30.61 31.54
C VAL A 110 16.69 -31.40 30.89
N TYR A 111 17.23 -30.91 29.78
CA TYR A 111 18.33 -31.58 29.08
C TYR A 111 19.68 -31.09 29.61
N THR A 112 20.68 -31.98 29.69
CA THR A 112 22.02 -31.61 30.20
C THR A 112 22.66 -30.47 29.40
N GLY A 113 22.46 -30.40 28.08
CA GLY A 113 22.97 -29.28 27.27
C GLY A 113 22.40 -27.89 27.63
N LEU A 114 21.25 -27.79 28.31
CA LEU A 114 20.76 -26.53 28.87
C LEU A 114 21.43 -26.22 30.22
N VAL A 115 21.62 -27.24 31.06
CA VAL A 115 22.28 -27.09 32.38
C VAL A 115 23.76 -26.74 32.22
N ASP A 116 24.43 -27.32 31.21
CA ASP A 116 25.83 -27.03 30.90
C ASP A 116 26.02 -25.64 30.26
N LEU A 117 24.95 -25.00 29.74
CA LEU A 117 24.96 -23.63 29.21
C LEU A 117 24.69 -22.59 30.30
N LEU A 118 23.79 -22.89 31.23
CA LEU A 118 23.35 -21.96 32.28
C LEU A 118 24.24 -22.15 33.52
N GLU A 119 25.35 -21.41 33.58
CA GLU A 119 26.34 -21.49 34.66
C GLU A 119 25.83 -21.12 36.07
N ASP A 120 24.63 -20.53 36.18
CA ASP A 120 24.00 -20.11 37.45
C ASP A 120 22.57 -20.63 37.61
N ASP A 121 22.27 -21.08 38.84
CA ASP A 121 20.95 -21.59 39.26
C ASP A 121 19.85 -20.53 39.07
N THR A 122 20.17 -19.23 39.18
CA THR A 122 19.22 -18.13 38.93
C THR A 122 18.71 -18.13 37.50
N LEU A 123 19.58 -18.37 36.52
CA LEU A 123 19.21 -18.40 35.09
C LEU A 123 18.35 -19.63 34.77
N LEU A 124 18.73 -20.79 35.32
CA LEU A 124 17.94 -22.03 35.21
C LEU A 124 16.56 -21.88 35.89
N SER A 125 16.47 -21.15 37.00
CA SER A 125 15.19 -20.84 37.66
C SER A 125 14.24 -20.04 36.77
N GLY A 126 14.79 -19.17 35.90
CA GLY A 126 14.02 -18.43 34.90
C GLY A 126 13.31 -19.36 33.92
N VAL A 127 14.05 -20.27 33.28
CA VAL A 127 13.48 -21.25 32.35
C VAL A 127 12.46 -22.15 33.05
N LEU A 128 12.77 -22.66 34.24
CA LEU A 128 11.86 -23.52 34.99
C LEU A 128 10.56 -22.79 35.40
N SER A 129 10.65 -21.50 35.76
CA SER A 129 9.49 -20.70 36.15
C SER A 129 8.51 -20.47 34.98
N HIS A 130 9.03 -20.24 33.78
CA HIS A 130 8.25 -20.08 32.54
C HIS A 130 7.53 -21.38 32.18
N GLU A 131 8.22 -22.53 32.22
CA GLU A 131 7.61 -23.85 31.99
C GLU A 131 6.52 -24.21 33.02
N ILE A 132 6.75 -23.88 34.30
CA ILE A 132 5.74 -24.03 35.37
C ILE A 132 4.55 -23.10 35.13
N ALA A 133 4.75 -21.89 34.58
CA ALA A 133 3.68 -20.96 34.25
C ALA A 133 2.74 -21.51 33.15
N HIS A 134 3.28 -22.13 32.10
CA HIS A 134 2.46 -22.79 31.06
C HIS A 134 1.57 -23.91 31.61
N VAL A 135 2.09 -24.73 32.52
CA VAL A 135 1.33 -25.83 33.14
C VAL A 135 0.32 -25.32 34.16
N THR A 136 0.69 -24.38 35.03
CA THR A 136 -0.22 -23.80 36.05
C THR A 136 -1.37 -23.03 35.41
N GLN A 137 -1.10 -22.21 34.39
CA GLN A 137 -2.15 -21.49 33.66
C GLN A 137 -2.95 -22.37 32.69
N ARG A 138 -2.54 -23.64 32.50
CA ARG A 138 -3.18 -24.63 31.62
C ARG A 138 -3.20 -24.23 30.14
N HIS A 139 -2.13 -23.61 29.65
CA HIS A 139 -2.04 -23.18 28.24
C HIS A 139 -2.19 -24.33 27.23
N ALA A 140 -1.73 -25.53 27.59
CA ALA A 140 -1.99 -26.76 26.83
C ALA A 140 -3.48 -27.14 26.71
N VAL A 141 -4.31 -26.81 27.72
CA VAL A 141 -5.76 -27.07 27.72
C VAL A 141 -6.49 -26.06 26.84
N GLU A 142 -6.15 -24.79 26.99
CA GLU A 142 -6.77 -23.69 26.24
C GLU A 142 -6.43 -23.74 24.74
N ASN A 143 -5.25 -24.23 24.35
CA ASN A 143 -4.85 -24.36 22.94
C ASN A 143 -5.37 -25.66 22.26
N ALA A 144 -5.73 -26.70 23.02
CA ALA A 144 -6.15 -27.99 22.46
C ALA A 144 -7.67 -28.15 22.32
N GLY A 145 -8.47 -27.51 23.20
CA GLY A 145 -9.90 -27.74 23.30
C GLY A 145 -10.26 -29.06 24.00
N PHE A 146 -11.34 -29.05 24.79
CA PHE A 146 -11.68 -30.11 25.76
C PHE A 146 -11.71 -31.53 25.18
N LEU A 147 -12.20 -31.70 23.94
CA LEU A 147 -12.31 -33.01 23.29
C LEU A 147 -10.97 -33.62 22.87
N ASN A 148 -9.97 -32.81 22.47
CA ASN A 148 -8.65 -33.34 22.09
C ASN A 148 -7.84 -33.79 23.32
N ILE A 149 -8.12 -33.21 24.49
CA ILE A 149 -7.48 -33.61 25.74
C ILE A 149 -7.96 -34.99 26.18
N ALA A 150 -9.24 -35.31 25.95
CA ALA A 150 -9.74 -36.67 26.14
C ALA A 150 -9.03 -37.68 25.23
N ALA A 151 -8.69 -37.29 23.98
CA ALA A 151 -7.90 -38.12 23.08
C ALA A 151 -6.44 -38.30 23.56
N ILE A 152 -5.77 -37.22 24.02
CA ILE A 152 -4.41 -37.31 24.60
C ILE A 152 -4.41 -38.19 25.86
N PHE A 153 -5.43 -38.08 26.71
CA PHE A 153 -5.60 -38.90 27.91
C PHE A 153 -5.84 -40.38 27.55
N PHE A 154 -6.64 -40.65 26.51
CA PHE A 154 -6.83 -41.98 25.95
C PHE A 154 -5.55 -42.56 25.34
N ASP A 155 -4.83 -41.81 24.51
CA ASP A 155 -3.63 -42.28 23.82
C ASP A 155 -2.43 -42.42 24.75
N THR A 156 -2.36 -41.65 25.85
CA THR A 156 -1.32 -41.86 26.89
C THR A 156 -1.56 -43.17 27.63
N LEU A 157 -2.80 -43.46 28.04
CA LEU A 157 -3.18 -44.75 28.62
C LEU A 157 -3.03 -45.90 27.62
N ARG A 158 -3.36 -45.66 26.34
CA ARG A 158 -3.25 -46.66 25.28
C ARG A 158 -1.82 -46.93 24.86
N GLY A 159 -0.92 -45.95 24.89
CA GLY A 159 0.51 -46.12 24.61
C GLY A 159 1.19 -47.01 25.64
N ILE A 160 0.85 -46.83 26.93
CA ILE A 160 1.31 -47.69 28.03
C ILE A 160 0.79 -49.14 27.86
N SER A 161 -0.43 -49.32 27.35
CA SER A 161 -1.04 -50.65 27.14
C SER A 161 -0.58 -51.34 25.83
N PHE A 162 -0.44 -50.60 24.74
CA PHE A 162 -0.13 -51.12 23.40
C PHE A 162 1.33 -51.60 23.30
N ALA A 163 2.25 -50.97 24.03
CA ALA A 163 3.64 -51.43 24.16
C ALA A 163 3.79 -52.81 24.86
N LEU A 164 2.70 -53.36 25.43
CA LEU A 164 2.72 -54.57 26.26
C LEU A 164 2.05 -55.81 25.65
N THR A 165 1.36 -55.71 24.49
CA THR A 165 0.44 -56.82 24.06
C THR A 165 0.59 -57.39 22.64
N VAL A 166 1.47 -56.87 21.76
CA VAL A 166 1.61 -57.43 20.40
C VAL A 166 3.07 -57.70 20.03
N SER A 167 3.39 -58.97 19.82
CA SER A 167 4.70 -59.46 19.38
C SER A 167 4.94 -59.20 17.89
N PHE A 168 5.75 -58.19 17.54
CA PHE A 168 6.39 -58.06 16.23
C PHE A 168 7.88 -57.68 16.36
N PRO A 169 8.83 -58.37 15.71
CA PRO A 169 10.25 -58.29 16.07
C PRO A 169 11.10 -57.42 15.13
N PHE A 170 11.04 -56.08 15.22
CA PHE A 170 12.04 -55.20 14.58
C PHE A 170 12.32 -53.88 15.35
N LEU A 171 13.62 -53.61 15.56
CA LEU A 171 14.30 -52.37 15.97
C LEU A 171 13.78 -51.54 17.18
N THR A 172 14.24 -51.93 18.37
CA THR A 172 15.13 -51.17 19.29
C THR A 172 14.93 -49.69 19.66
N ASP A 173 13.91 -48.93 19.20
CA ASP A 173 13.82 -47.50 19.56
C ASP A 173 12.41 -46.98 19.90
N GLY A 174 11.70 -47.73 20.75
CA GLY A 174 10.38 -47.34 21.24
C GLY A 174 10.38 -46.01 22.01
N ILE A 175 11.41 -45.73 22.81
CA ILE A 175 11.53 -44.48 23.56
C ILE A 175 11.94 -43.32 22.66
N GLY A 176 12.89 -43.49 21.72
CA GLY A 176 13.21 -42.45 20.74
C GLY A 176 12.03 -42.12 19.81
N THR A 177 11.20 -43.11 19.48
CA THR A 177 9.97 -42.90 18.70
C THR A 177 8.91 -42.15 19.51
N ILE A 178 8.69 -42.49 20.78
CA ILE A 178 7.76 -41.76 21.66
C ILE A 178 8.26 -40.34 21.92
N LEU A 179 9.56 -40.14 22.21
CA LEU A 179 10.15 -38.82 22.41
C LEU A 179 10.08 -37.98 21.14
N ASN A 180 10.37 -38.51 19.95
CA ASN A 180 10.22 -37.75 18.70
C ASN A 180 8.74 -37.47 18.39
N LEU A 181 7.82 -38.39 18.67
CA LEU A 181 6.38 -38.16 18.49
C LEU A 181 5.89 -37.03 19.42
N MET A 182 6.29 -37.06 20.69
CA MET A 182 5.95 -36.01 21.66
C MET A 182 6.64 -34.67 21.34
N ASN A 183 7.92 -34.69 21.00
CA ASN A 183 8.69 -33.50 20.67
C ASN A 183 8.14 -32.83 19.40
N ASN A 184 7.73 -33.59 18.39
CA ASN A 184 7.01 -33.05 17.24
C ASN A 184 5.62 -32.52 17.62
N TYR A 185 4.85 -33.24 18.46
CA TYR A 185 3.50 -32.82 18.87
C TYR A 185 3.49 -31.54 19.74
N VAL A 186 4.56 -31.28 20.49
CA VAL A 186 4.77 -30.07 21.29
C VAL A 186 5.39 -28.95 20.45
N ALA A 187 6.43 -29.22 19.65
CA ALA A 187 7.12 -28.21 18.83
C ALA A 187 6.24 -27.62 17.70
N ASP A 188 5.32 -28.40 17.11
CA ASP A 188 4.37 -27.91 16.10
C ASP A 188 3.26 -26.99 16.67
N ARG A 189 3.24 -26.74 17.99
CA ARG A 189 2.22 -25.91 18.64
C ARG A 189 2.81 -24.79 19.50
N ALA A 190 3.42 -23.80 18.85
CA ALA A 190 3.63 -22.48 19.46
C ALA A 190 2.32 -21.98 20.09
N TYR A 191 2.36 -21.57 21.37
CA TYR A 191 1.14 -21.13 22.05
C TYR A 191 0.67 -19.78 21.49
N SER A 192 -0.61 -19.45 21.71
CA SER A 192 -1.11 -18.16 21.25
C SER A 192 -0.40 -17.02 21.98
N ARG A 193 -0.12 -15.90 21.29
CA ARG A 193 0.66 -14.76 21.80
C ARG A 193 0.21 -14.21 23.17
N LYS A 194 -1.05 -14.43 23.58
CA LYS A 194 -1.54 -14.04 24.92
C LYS A 194 -0.98 -14.96 26.01
N LEU A 195 -0.87 -16.26 25.73
CA LEU A 195 -0.46 -17.31 26.66
C LEU A 195 1.03 -17.22 26.95
N GLU A 196 1.87 -16.91 25.95
CA GLU A 196 3.31 -16.69 26.14
C GLU A 196 3.55 -15.51 27.11
N SER A 197 2.96 -14.34 26.86
CA SER A 197 3.11 -13.18 27.76
C SER A 197 2.46 -13.37 29.14
N GLU A 198 1.43 -14.21 29.25
CA GLU A 198 0.83 -14.62 30.53
C GLU A 198 1.76 -15.58 31.28
N ALA A 199 2.48 -16.46 30.58
CA ALA A 199 3.51 -17.32 31.14
C ALA A 199 4.75 -16.53 31.60
N ASP A 200 5.21 -15.55 30.82
CA ASP A 200 6.35 -14.69 31.19
C ASP A 200 6.07 -13.90 32.48
N ALA A 201 4.92 -13.24 32.55
CA ALA A 201 4.54 -12.43 33.72
C ALA A 201 4.40 -13.30 34.99
N VAL A 202 3.78 -14.47 34.87
CA VAL A 202 3.57 -15.42 35.98
C VAL A 202 4.87 -16.15 36.35
N GLY A 203 5.74 -16.44 35.38
CA GLY A 203 7.07 -17.01 35.60
C GLY A 203 7.97 -16.07 36.41
N LEU A 204 8.03 -14.79 36.05
CA LEU A 204 8.74 -13.76 36.83
C LEU A 204 8.17 -13.60 38.26
N GLU A 205 6.84 -13.74 38.44
CA GLU A 205 6.20 -13.77 39.76
C GLU A 205 6.61 -15.02 40.56
N PHE A 206 6.77 -16.18 39.91
CA PHE A 206 7.27 -17.40 40.53
C PHE A 206 8.75 -17.31 40.90
N MET A 207 9.62 -16.74 40.05
CA MET A 207 11.03 -16.45 40.39
C MET A 207 11.12 -15.59 41.66
N ALA A 208 10.40 -14.47 41.68
CA ALA A 208 10.37 -13.53 42.80
C ALA A 208 9.95 -14.21 44.12
N ARG A 209 8.92 -15.07 44.07
CA ARG A 209 8.41 -15.80 45.24
C ARG A 209 9.31 -16.95 45.69
N ALA A 210 10.03 -17.59 44.77
CA ALA A 210 11.05 -18.57 45.10
C ALA A 210 12.33 -17.93 45.69
N GLY A 211 12.42 -16.60 45.69
CA GLY A 211 13.54 -15.85 46.25
C GLY A 211 14.67 -15.55 45.26
N TYR A 212 14.45 -15.81 43.97
CA TYR A 212 15.35 -15.40 42.88
C TYR A 212 14.99 -13.98 42.43
N ASP A 213 16.00 -13.21 42.03
CA ASP A 213 15.79 -11.84 41.52
C ASP A 213 15.35 -11.91 40.04
N PRO A 214 14.11 -11.48 39.70
CA PRO A 214 13.59 -11.61 38.34
C PRO A 214 14.35 -10.79 37.29
N ARG A 215 15.21 -9.86 37.72
CA ARG A 215 16.02 -9.04 36.80
C ARG A 215 17.04 -9.87 36.03
N TYR A 216 17.53 -10.98 36.58
CA TYR A 216 18.45 -11.90 35.89
C TYR A 216 17.79 -12.64 34.71
N ALA A 217 16.47 -12.55 34.53
CA ALA A 217 15.82 -12.97 33.29
C ALA A 217 16.28 -12.12 32.08
N LEU A 218 16.74 -10.88 32.29
CA LEU A 218 17.38 -10.06 31.26
C LEU A 218 18.71 -10.69 30.81
N ASP A 219 19.54 -11.11 31.76
CA ASP A 219 20.85 -11.71 31.49
C ASP A 219 20.70 -13.06 30.78
N LEU A 220 19.65 -13.83 31.12
CA LEU A 220 19.25 -15.03 30.37
C LEU A 220 18.98 -14.69 28.89
N TRP A 221 18.30 -13.57 28.59
CA TRP A 221 18.04 -13.16 27.21
C TRP A 221 19.32 -12.73 26.47
N GLU A 222 20.29 -12.12 27.14
CA GLU A 222 21.60 -11.78 26.55
C GLU A 222 22.43 -13.04 26.25
N VAL A 223 22.49 -14.01 27.16
CA VAL A 223 23.17 -15.31 26.93
C VAL A 223 22.54 -16.05 25.75
N MET A 224 21.21 -16.11 25.68
CA MET A 224 20.51 -16.78 24.58
C MET A 224 20.71 -16.08 23.23
N ALA A 225 20.82 -14.75 23.20
CA ALA A 225 21.13 -13.99 21.99
C ALA A 225 22.57 -14.22 21.50
N ALA A 226 23.54 -14.31 22.42
CA ALA A 226 24.93 -14.63 22.08
C ALA A 226 25.08 -16.04 21.47
N VAL A 227 24.37 -17.03 22.04
CA VAL A 227 24.33 -18.40 21.49
C VAL A 227 23.72 -18.45 20.08
N GLU A 228 22.73 -17.61 19.79
CA GLU A 228 22.15 -17.50 18.44
C GLU A 228 23.13 -16.87 17.44
N GLU A 229 23.94 -15.89 17.86
CA GLU A 229 24.99 -15.28 17.03
C GLU A 229 26.14 -16.28 16.73
N ASP A 230 26.60 -17.03 17.73
CA ASP A 230 27.62 -18.08 17.57
C ASP A 230 27.12 -19.25 16.70
N ALA A 231 25.87 -19.70 16.89
CA ALA A 231 25.27 -20.74 16.05
C ALA A 231 25.12 -20.31 14.58
N ALA A 232 24.76 -19.04 14.35
CA ALA A 232 24.71 -18.44 13.02
C ALA A 232 26.11 -18.34 12.37
N ALA A 233 27.15 -18.01 13.16
CA ALA A 233 28.54 -17.98 12.69
C ALA A 233 29.08 -19.38 12.35
N ALA A 234 28.66 -20.42 13.09
CA ALA A 234 29.07 -21.80 12.89
C ALA A 234 28.40 -22.50 11.67
N GLY A 235 27.44 -21.85 11.02
CA GLY A 235 26.71 -22.41 9.88
C GLY A 235 25.75 -23.56 10.22
N GLN A 236 25.58 -23.89 11.50
CA GLN A 236 24.58 -24.83 11.99
C GLN A 236 23.23 -24.11 12.13
N ALA A 237 22.59 -23.83 11.00
CA ALA A 237 21.24 -23.28 10.93
C ALA A 237 20.15 -24.32 11.31
N VAL A 238 20.32 -25.00 12.45
CA VAL A 238 19.21 -25.61 13.19
C VAL A 238 18.76 -24.54 14.18
N SER A 239 17.59 -23.99 13.86
CA SER A 239 17.01 -22.77 14.39
C SER A 239 16.85 -22.77 15.92
N VAL A 240 17.69 -21.99 16.60
CA VAL A 240 17.42 -21.48 17.96
C VAL A 240 16.06 -20.76 17.97
N SER A 241 15.75 -20.03 16.89
CA SER A 241 14.44 -19.42 16.61
C SER A 241 13.25 -20.39 16.49
N ASP A 242 13.48 -21.71 16.33
CA ASP A 242 12.41 -22.72 16.40
C ASP A 242 12.39 -23.46 17.75
N THR A 243 13.47 -23.31 18.53
CA THR A 243 13.60 -23.89 19.86
C THR A 243 12.97 -22.97 20.92
N PHE A 244 12.96 -21.65 20.70
CA PHE A 244 12.37 -20.67 21.62
C PHE A 244 11.28 -19.81 20.93
N PRO A 245 9.98 -20.02 21.26
CA PRO A 245 8.87 -19.29 20.63
C PRO A 245 8.94 -17.76 20.74
N PHE A 246 9.55 -17.24 21.80
CA PHE A 246 9.73 -15.80 22.08
C PHE A 246 10.45 -15.05 20.95
N LEU A 247 11.49 -15.66 20.35
CA LEU A 247 12.28 -15.04 19.27
C LEU A 247 11.51 -14.97 17.94
N ARG A 248 10.46 -15.78 17.76
CA ARG A 248 9.65 -15.82 16.52
C ARG A 248 8.84 -14.53 16.27
N THR A 249 8.58 -13.71 17.28
CA THR A 249 7.74 -12.50 17.16
C THR A 249 8.50 -11.18 17.13
N HIS A 250 9.79 -11.16 17.50
CA HIS A 250 10.62 -9.95 17.54
C HIS A 250 11.88 -10.12 16.66
N PRO A 251 11.78 -9.95 15.32
CA PRO A 251 12.97 -9.97 14.47
C PRO A 251 13.95 -8.87 14.89
N SER A 252 15.26 -9.12 14.81
CA SER A 252 16.28 -8.14 15.22
C SER A 252 16.22 -6.83 14.41
N SER A 253 16.76 -5.74 14.96
CA SER A 253 16.78 -4.42 14.30
C SER A 253 17.47 -4.44 12.93
N LEU A 254 18.46 -5.34 12.73
CA LEU A 254 19.11 -5.57 11.44
C LEU A 254 18.19 -6.31 10.46
N GLN A 255 17.49 -7.35 10.92
CA GLN A 255 16.60 -8.15 10.08
C GLN A 255 15.38 -7.35 9.61
N ARG A 256 14.84 -6.46 10.46
CA ARG A 256 13.78 -5.50 10.09
C ARG A 256 14.22 -4.49 9.03
N ARG A 257 15.41 -3.91 9.18
CA ARG A 257 15.99 -2.99 8.18
C ARG A 257 16.14 -3.70 6.83
N LYS A 258 16.64 -4.93 6.81
CA LYS A 258 16.69 -5.77 5.60
C LYS A 258 15.29 -6.01 5.00
N VAL A 259 14.24 -6.25 5.80
CA VAL A 259 12.85 -6.36 5.30
C VAL A 259 12.35 -5.06 4.67
N ASN A 260 12.67 -3.89 5.24
CA ASN A 260 12.33 -2.58 4.66
C ASN A 260 13.04 -2.34 3.33
N THR A 261 14.37 -2.48 3.32
CA THR A 261 15.21 -2.28 2.12
C THR A 261 14.82 -3.27 1.01
N ASN A 262 14.61 -4.55 1.33
CA ASN A 262 14.17 -5.57 0.37
C ASN A 262 12.75 -5.31 -0.15
N GLY A 263 11.82 -4.84 0.70
CA GLY A 263 10.47 -4.46 0.27
C GLY A 263 10.47 -3.29 -0.71
N ALA A 264 11.27 -2.26 -0.42
CA ALA A 264 11.44 -1.10 -1.29
C ALA A 264 12.15 -1.46 -2.61
N MET A 265 13.27 -2.20 -2.54
CA MET A 265 14.00 -2.68 -3.72
C MET A 265 13.16 -3.62 -4.59
N GLY A 266 12.37 -4.51 -3.98
CA GLY A 266 11.45 -5.40 -4.70
C GLY A 266 10.42 -4.60 -5.52
N LEU A 267 9.81 -3.59 -4.91
CA LEU A 267 8.87 -2.70 -5.60
C LEU A 267 9.55 -1.88 -6.71
N ALA A 268 10.74 -1.33 -6.43
CA ALA A 268 11.55 -0.60 -7.39
C ALA A 268 11.90 -1.47 -8.61
N ASN A 269 12.33 -2.71 -8.40
CA ASN A 269 12.66 -3.66 -9.48
C ASN A 269 11.43 -4.01 -10.34
N VAL A 270 10.24 -4.11 -9.75
CA VAL A 270 9.00 -4.30 -10.52
C VAL A 270 8.78 -3.11 -11.46
N VAL A 271 8.82 -1.87 -10.96
CA VAL A 271 8.52 -0.68 -11.78
C VAL A 271 9.67 -0.25 -12.71
N LYS A 272 10.90 -0.68 -12.46
CA LYS A 272 12.12 -0.27 -13.20
C LYS A 272 11.99 -0.36 -14.72
N GLY A 273 11.43 -1.47 -15.21
CA GLY A 273 11.22 -1.69 -16.65
C GLY A 273 10.31 -0.66 -17.31
N ASN A 274 9.46 0.06 -16.57
CA ASN A 274 8.51 1.01 -17.13
C ASN A 274 9.11 2.39 -17.44
N LEU A 275 10.29 2.73 -16.90
CA LEU A 275 10.84 4.08 -16.97
C LEU A 275 11.31 4.46 -18.39
N GLY A 276 10.96 5.68 -18.83
CA GLY A 276 11.42 6.28 -20.09
C GLY A 276 10.71 5.74 -21.35
N PRO A 277 10.89 6.37 -22.52
CA PRO A 277 10.20 5.99 -23.75
C PRO A 277 10.52 4.55 -24.20
N ARG A 278 11.77 4.07 -24.01
CA ARG A 278 12.15 2.68 -24.34
C ARG A 278 11.77 1.64 -23.27
N GLY A 279 11.18 2.05 -22.14
CA GLY A 279 10.65 1.13 -21.12
C GLY A 279 9.54 0.20 -21.65
N THR A 280 9.40 -0.96 -21.02
CA THR A 280 8.45 -2.02 -21.36
C THR A 280 7.04 -1.75 -20.79
N ILE A 281 6.01 -2.23 -21.49
CA ILE A 281 4.63 -2.26 -21.02
C ILE A 281 4.43 -3.55 -20.19
N LYS A 282 3.70 -3.48 -19.08
CA LYS A 282 3.27 -4.67 -18.33
C LYS A 282 1.83 -5.03 -18.64
N MET A 283 1.57 -6.32 -18.74
CA MET A 283 0.23 -6.89 -18.78
C MET A 283 -0.13 -7.40 -17.38
N LEU A 284 -1.26 -6.92 -16.86
CA LEU A 284 -1.90 -7.41 -15.65
C LEU A 284 -3.13 -8.23 -16.06
N VAL A 285 -3.44 -9.26 -15.28
CA VAL A 285 -4.67 -10.05 -15.40
C VAL A 285 -5.28 -10.13 -14.01
N ASP A 286 -6.53 -9.70 -13.87
CA ASP A 286 -7.24 -9.78 -12.59
C ASP A 286 -7.81 -11.19 -12.32
N GLY A 287 -8.38 -11.40 -11.13
CA GLY A 287 -8.99 -12.69 -10.76
C GLY A 287 -10.26 -13.04 -11.56
N ALA A 288 -10.82 -12.11 -12.35
CA ALA A 288 -11.94 -12.33 -13.25
C ALA A 288 -11.49 -12.57 -14.71
N GLY A 289 -10.18 -12.51 -15.00
CA GLY A 289 -9.62 -12.66 -16.33
C GLY A 289 -9.59 -11.38 -17.17
N ASN A 290 -9.94 -10.22 -16.60
CA ASN A 290 -9.79 -8.95 -17.31
C ASN A 290 -8.31 -8.61 -17.45
N ILE A 291 -7.90 -8.31 -18.67
CA ILE A 291 -6.54 -7.87 -18.99
C ILE A 291 -6.45 -6.36 -18.76
N LYS A 292 -5.30 -5.86 -18.27
CA LYS A 292 -4.97 -4.43 -18.29
C LYS A 292 -3.51 -4.26 -18.67
N MET A 293 -3.26 -3.60 -19.79
CA MET A 293 -1.90 -3.27 -20.23
C MET A 293 -1.59 -1.84 -19.81
N THR A 294 -0.50 -1.64 -19.09
CA THR A 294 -0.06 -0.30 -18.68
C THR A 294 1.46 -0.20 -18.57
N LYS A 295 1.95 1.01 -18.76
CA LYS A 295 3.32 1.42 -18.45
C LYS A 295 3.36 2.47 -17.33
N ASP A 296 2.23 3.07 -16.96
CA ASP A 296 2.18 3.97 -15.83
C ASP A 296 2.36 3.21 -14.50
N GLY A 297 3.23 3.76 -13.64
CA GLY A 297 3.47 3.28 -12.29
C GLY A 297 2.24 3.41 -11.40
N LYS A 298 1.40 4.45 -11.53
CA LYS A 298 0.21 4.59 -10.68
C LYS A 298 -0.75 3.44 -10.91
N VAL A 299 -1.13 3.21 -12.17
CA VAL A 299 -2.08 2.15 -12.55
C VAL A 299 -1.55 0.80 -12.08
N LEU A 300 -0.27 0.49 -12.35
CA LEU A 300 0.36 -0.75 -11.90
C LEU A 300 0.29 -0.93 -10.38
N LEU A 301 0.66 0.09 -9.61
CA LEU A 301 0.72 0.03 -8.14
C LEU A 301 -0.67 0.02 -7.48
N SER A 302 -1.70 0.56 -8.15
CA SER A 302 -3.08 0.56 -7.66
C SER A 302 -3.82 -0.76 -7.87
N GLU A 303 -3.49 -1.50 -8.93
CA GLU A 303 -4.09 -2.80 -9.26
C GLU A 303 -3.39 -3.97 -8.52
N MET A 304 -2.12 -3.79 -8.12
CA MET A 304 -1.36 -4.80 -7.39
C MET A 304 -1.74 -4.87 -5.90
N GLN A 305 -2.03 -6.08 -5.41
CA GLN A 305 -2.28 -6.34 -3.98
C GLN A 305 -0.97 -6.43 -3.17
N ILE A 306 -0.43 -5.27 -2.75
CA ILE A 306 0.84 -5.19 -2.03
C ILE A 306 0.67 -5.57 -0.55
N GLN A 307 1.25 -6.70 -0.14
CA GLN A 307 1.19 -7.22 1.24
C GLN A 307 2.25 -6.63 2.18
N ASN A 308 3.44 -6.28 1.67
CA ASN A 308 4.52 -5.71 2.47
C ASN A 308 4.17 -4.25 2.85
N PRO A 309 4.17 -3.88 4.15
CA PRO A 309 3.70 -2.56 4.60
C PRO A 309 4.57 -1.41 4.08
N THR A 310 5.88 -1.65 3.95
CA THR A 310 6.88 -0.70 3.45
C THR A 310 6.66 -0.41 1.97
N ALA A 311 6.48 -1.46 1.17
CA ALA A 311 6.11 -1.33 -0.24
C ALA A 311 4.74 -0.65 -0.41
N ALA A 312 3.76 -0.95 0.47
CA ALA A 312 2.44 -0.30 0.43
C ALA A 312 2.51 1.19 0.76
N MET A 313 3.40 1.61 1.68
CA MET A 313 3.66 3.02 1.98
C MET A 313 4.24 3.75 0.76
N ILE A 314 5.25 3.15 0.12
CA ILE A 314 5.89 3.70 -1.09
C ILE A 314 4.89 3.79 -2.26
N ALA A 315 4.05 2.78 -2.46
CA ALA A 315 3.01 2.78 -3.46
C ALA A 315 1.98 3.90 -3.24
N ARG A 316 1.54 4.14 -1.99
CA ARG A 316 0.67 5.28 -1.66
C ARG A 316 1.33 6.62 -1.96
N THR A 317 2.64 6.75 -1.75
CA THR A 317 3.39 7.97 -2.13
C THR A 317 3.41 8.18 -3.64
N ALA A 318 3.56 7.12 -4.44
CA ALA A 318 3.47 7.21 -5.90
C ALA A 318 2.05 7.58 -6.39
N VAL A 319 0.99 7.08 -5.72
CA VAL A 319 -0.39 7.50 -5.99
C VAL A 319 -0.62 8.97 -5.64
N ALA A 320 -0.11 9.43 -4.49
CA ALA A 320 -0.19 10.83 -4.08
C ALA A 320 0.59 11.78 -5.02
N GLN A 321 1.74 11.33 -5.56
CA GLN A 321 2.49 12.03 -6.60
C GLN A 321 1.61 12.24 -7.85
N ASP A 322 0.95 11.20 -8.37
CA ASP A 322 0.03 11.41 -9.50
C ASP A 322 -1.12 12.34 -9.14
N ASP A 323 -1.78 12.14 -8.00
CA ASP A 323 -2.98 12.91 -7.69
C ASP A 323 -2.69 14.42 -7.55
N GLN A 324 -1.49 14.80 -7.09
CA GLN A 324 -1.02 16.18 -7.00
C GLN A 324 -0.45 16.74 -8.31
N VAL A 325 0.48 16.03 -8.98
CA VAL A 325 1.23 16.58 -10.11
C VAL A 325 1.02 15.85 -11.45
N GLY A 326 0.56 14.60 -11.46
CA GLY A 326 0.24 13.90 -12.71
C GLY A 326 1.36 13.16 -13.43
N ASP A 327 2.58 13.17 -12.88
CA ASP A 327 3.72 12.46 -13.47
C ASP A 327 4.80 12.16 -12.41
N GLY A 328 5.80 11.35 -12.77
CA GLY A 328 6.93 10.98 -11.91
C GLY A 328 6.64 9.83 -10.93
N THR A 329 5.52 9.12 -11.09
CA THR A 329 5.10 8.00 -10.22
C THR A 329 6.16 6.90 -10.11
N THR A 330 6.64 6.41 -11.26
CA THR A 330 7.73 5.43 -11.37
C THR A 330 9.03 5.96 -10.76
N SER A 331 9.37 7.24 -11.03
CA SER A 331 10.62 7.86 -10.57
C SER A 331 10.68 7.97 -9.04
N VAL A 332 9.57 8.31 -8.37
CA VAL A 332 9.48 8.34 -6.89
C VAL A 332 9.81 6.98 -6.29
N VAL A 333 9.23 5.89 -6.82
CA VAL A 333 9.47 4.53 -6.30
C VAL A 333 10.92 4.10 -6.51
N LEU A 334 11.51 4.39 -7.67
CA LEU A 334 12.91 4.08 -7.96
C LEU A 334 13.87 4.85 -7.05
N LEU A 335 13.62 6.14 -6.82
CA LEU A 335 14.43 6.98 -5.93
C LEU A 335 14.35 6.50 -4.47
N VAL A 336 13.18 6.16 -3.95
CA VAL A 336 13.08 5.62 -2.57
C VAL A 336 13.81 4.27 -2.46
N GLY A 337 13.64 3.38 -3.45
CA GLY A 337 14.34 2.10 -3.48
C GLY A 337 15.86 2.24 -3.50
N GLU A 338 16.40 3.16 -4.32
CA GLU A 338 17.85 3.39 -4.37
C GLU A 338 18.37 4.17 -3.15
N LEU A 339 17.63 5.14 -2.60
CA LEU A 339 18.00 5.85 -1.38
C LEU A 339 18.18 4.90 -0.20
N LEU A 340 17.25 3.97 0.00
CA LEU A 340 17.34 2.95 1.06
C LEU A 340 18.51 1.99 0.79
N LYS A 341 18.73 1.57 -0.45
CA LYS A 341 19.85 0.72 -0.86
C LYS A 341 21.23 1.38 -0.70
N GLN A 342 21.34 2.69 -0.93
CA GLN A 342 22.59 3.43 -0.67
C GLN A 342 22.79 3.69 0.82
N ALA A 343 21.73 3.95 1.58
CA ALA A 343 21.80 4.06 3.04
C ALA A 343 22.25 2.73 3.70
N ASP A 344 21.69 1.59 3.27
CA ASP A 344 21.96 0.26 3.84
C ASP A 344 23.45 -0.12 3.79
N ARG A 345 24.18 0.35 2.78
CA ARG A 345 25.65 0.20 2.67
C ARG A 345 26.37 0.85 3.86
N TYR A 346 26.16 2.14 4.07
CA TYR A 346 26.78 2.87 5.18
C TYR A 346 26.28 2.40 6.55
N ILE A 347 25.02 1.93 6.65
CA ILE A 347 24.48 1.32 7.87
C ILE A 347 25.20 0.01 8.19
N SER A 348 25.48 -0.81 7.17
CA SER A 348 26.23 -2.06 7.31
C SER A 348 27.70 -1.82 7.72
N GLU A 349 28.27 -0.66 7.37
CA GLU A 349 29.58 -0.19 7.85
C GLU A 349 29.54 0.39 9.29
N GLY A 350 28.39 0.36 9.97
CA GLY A 350 28.24 0.82 11.36
C GLY A 350 27.86 2.30 11.52
N VAL A 351 27.34 2.96 10.48
CA VAL A 351 26.78 4.32 10.60
C VAL A 351 25.35 4.26 11.15
N HIS A 352 25.07 5.03 12.20
CA HIS A 352 23.73 5.09 12.80
C HIS A 352 22.70 5.69 11.81
N PRO A 353 21.51 5.09 11.61
CA PRO A 353 20.54 5.54 10.60
C PRO A 353 20.16 7.03 10.69
N THR A 354 20.01 7.57 11.91
CA THR A 354 19.72 9.01 12.13
C THR A 354 20.72 9.95 11.46
N VAL A 355 22.00 9.59 11.43
CA VAL A 355 23.06 10.41 10.82
C VAL A 355 22.93 10.44 9.28
N ILE A 356 22.42 9.35 8.69
CA ILE A 356 22.11 9.29 7.26
C ILE A 356 20.83 10.08 6.97
N ALA A 357 19.82 9.97 7.83
CA ALA A 357 18.59 10.76 7.73
C ALA A 357 18.86 12.27 7.80
N GLU A 358 19.71 12.73 8.73
CA GLU A 358 20.20 14.12 8.78
C GLU A 358 20.90 14.54 7.47
N GLY A 359 21.73 13.66 6.90
CA GLY A 359 22.38 13.87 5.62
C GLY A 359 21.41 13.94 4.44
N PHE A 360 20.34 13.13 4.44
CA PHE A 360 19.26 13.18 3.45
C PHE A 360 18.44 14.47 3.57
N ASP A 361 18.13 14.92 4.79
CA ASP A 361 17.41 16.18 5.00
C ASP A 361 18.22 17.42 4.60
N LEU A 362 19.54 17.38 4.78
CA LEU A 362 20.45 18.39 4.23
C LEU A 362 20.48 18.33 2.71
N ALA A 363 20.73 17.16 2.12
CA ALA A 363 20.77 16.98 0.67
C ALA A 363 19.45 17.39 -0.01
N LYS A 364 18.30 17.08 0.58
CA LYS A 364 16.96 17.50 0.12
C LYS A 364 16.82 19.02 0.04
N LYS A 365 17.28 19.76 1.06
CA LYS A 365 17.20 21.23 1.09
C LYS A 365 18.04 21.85 -0.02
N GLU A 366 19.28 21.39 -0.16
CA GLU A 366 20.20 21.89 -1.18
C GLU A 366 19.78 21.47 -2.59
N ALA A 367 19.25 20.26 -2.79
CA ALA A 367 18.70 19.81 -4.08
C ALA A 367 17.48 20.64 -4.52
N LEU A 368 16.61 21.05 -3.58
CA LEU A 368 15.50 21.96 -3.86
C LEU A 368 15.98 23.38 -4.16
N ALA A 369 17.01 23.88 -3.47
CA ALA A 369 17.63 25.17 -3.77
C ALA A 369 18.31 25.16 -5.16
N PHE A 370 19.03 24.08 -5.49
CA PHE A 370 19.64 23.88 -6.80
C PHE A 370 18.60 23.83 -7.93
N LEU A 371 17.45 23.16 -7.70
CA LEU A 371 16.33 23.13 -8.65
C LEU A 371 15.80 24.54 -8.99
N GLU A 372 15.76 25.48 -8.05
CA GLU A 372 15.39 26.88 -8.33
C GLU A 372 16.40 27.59 -9.24
N THR A 373 17.68 27.22 -9.17
CA THR A 373 18.74 27.79 -10.02
C THR A 373 18.87 27.10 -11.39
N TYR A 374 18.44 25.84 -11.48
CA TYR A 374 18.57 25.01 -12.68
C TYR A 374 17.36 25.07 -13.62
N LYS A 375 16.18 25.48 -13.12
CA LYS A 375 14.97 25.63 -13.94
C LYS A 375 15.16 26.71 -15.01
N VAL A 376 14.68 26.44 -16.21
CA VAL A 376 14.69 27.39 -17.33
C VAL A 376 13.35 28.13 -17.34
N PRO A 377 13.32 29.47 -17.20
CA PRO A 377 12.10 30.25 -17.37
C PRO A 377 11.69 30.21 -18.86
N SER A 378 10.49 29.72 -19.14
CA SER A 378 10.01 29.54 -20.52
C SER A 378 9.00 30.64 -20.86
N LYS A 379 9.24 31.31 -21.99
CA LYS A 379 8.14 31.94 -22.73
C LYS A 379 7.41 30.80 -23.44
N LEU A 380 6.30 30.36 -22.85
CA LEU A 380 5.59 29.13 -23.17
C LEU A 380 4.90 29.17 -24.56
N ASP A 381 5.72 29.17 -25.61
CA ASP A 381 5.28 29.10 -26.99
C ASP A 381 4.59 27.76 -27.27
N ARG A 382 3.61 27.75 -28.18
CA ARG A 382 2.87 26.52 -28.56
C ARG A 382 3.80 25.38 -28.97
N ALA A 383 4.93 25.68 -29.63
CA ALA A 383 5.93 24.69 -29.99
C ALA A 383 6.58 24.02 -28.76
N GLN A 384 6.99 24.79 -27.74
CA GLN A 384 7.54 24.25 -26.50
C GLN A 384 6.51 23.43 -25.71
N LEU A 385 5.25 23.87 -25.67
CA LEU A 385 4.17 23.11 -25.05
C LEU A 385 3.93 21.75 -25.75
N ILE A 386 4.06 21.69 -27.08
CA ILE A 386 3.98 20.43 -27.84
C ILE A 386 5.15 19.52 -27.48
N SER A 387 6.37 20.05 -27.32
CA SER A 387 7.53 19.30 -26.85
C SER A 387 7.34 18.72 -25.43
N VAL A 388 6.76 19.49 -24.50
CA VAL A 388 6.38 19.01 -23.15
C VAL A 388 5.32 17.89 -23.23
N ALA A 389 4.24 18.10 -23.99
CA ALA A 389 3.19 17.10 -24.16
C ALA A 389 3.73 15.81 -24.80
N HIS A 390 4.54 15.94 -25.84
CA HIS A 390 5.20 14.83 -26.51
C HIS A 390 6.13 14.06 -25.57
N THR A 391 6.90 14.75 -24.72
CA THR A 391 7.81 14.10 -23.75
C THR A 391 7.02 13.18 -22.80
N SER A 392 5.92 13.65 -22.21
CA SER A 392 5.09 12.81 -21.32
C SER A 392 4.37 11.69 -22.09
N LEU A 393 3.76 11.99 -23.25
CA LEU A 393 3.02 11.00 -24.06
C LEU A 393 3.92 9.89 -24.62
N ALA A 394 5.13 10.21 -25.07
CA ALA A 394 6.10 9.25 -25.62
C ALA A 394 6.61 8.25 -24.58
N THR A 395 6.41 8.50 -23.28
CA THR A 395 6.68 7.47 -22.25
C THR A 395 5.66 6.33 -22.30
N LYS A 396 4.42 6.56 -22.74
CA LYS A 396 3.29 5.61 -22.62
C LYS A 396 2.72 5.11 -23.95
N LEU A 397 2.89 5.86 -25.04
CA LEU A 397 2.30 5.59 -26.35
C LEU A 397 3.36 5.36 -27.44
N HIS A 398 2.94 4.79 -28.56
CA HIS A 398 3.81 4.65 -29.73
C HIS A 398 4.19 6.04 -30.29
N PRO A 399 5.46 6.31 -30.67
CA PRO A 399 5.92 7.66 -31.00
C PRO A 399 5.09 8.42 -32.04
N LYS A 400 4.60 7.73 -33.08
CA LYS A 400 3.72 8.31 -34.11
C LYS A 400 2.40 8.84 -33.52
N LEU A 401 1.80 8.09 -32.60
CA LEU A 401 0.56 8.48 -31.93
C LEU A 401 0.82 9.60 -30.92
N ALA A 402 1.92 9.52 -30.17
CA ALA A 402 2.33 10.57 -29.24
C ALA A 402 2.52 11.93 -29.93
N ALA A 403 3.14 11.96 -31.12
CA ALA A 403 3.32 13.19 -31.90
C ALA A 403 2.00 13.82 -32.38
N GLN A 404 1.02 13.00 -32.80
CA GLN A 404 -0.31 13.48 -33.17
C GLN A 404 -1.06 14.04 -31.96
N LEU A 405 -1.12 13.25 -30.87
CA LEU A 405 -1.86 13.63 -29.66
C LEU A 405 -1.24 14.79 -28.88
N ALA A 406 0.07 15.04 -29.02
CA ALA A 406 0.73 16.17 -28.37
C ALA A 406 0.15 17.52 -28.83
N ALA A 407 -0.17 17.66 -30.13
CA ALA A 407 -0.83 18.86 -30.65
C ALA A 407 -2.26 19.01 -30.11
N ASP A 408 -3.04 17.92 -30.14
CA ASP A 408 -4.42 17.89 -29.64
C ASP A 408 -4.52 18.21 -28.13
N VAL A 409 -3.60 17.67 -27.33
CA VAL A 409 -3.51 17.94 -25.88
C VAL A 409 -3.19 19.40 -25.60
N VAL A 410 -2.24 19.99 -26.33
CA VAL A 410 -1.88 21.41 -26.15
C VAL A 410 -3.03 22.32 -26.56
N ASP A 411 -3.65 22.06 -27.72
CA ASP A 411 -4.80 22.85 -28.16
C ASP A 411 -5.98 22.70 -27.21
N ALA A 412 -6.20 21.52 -26.61
CA ALA A 412 -7.21 21.32 -25.58
C ALA A 412 -6.96 22.16 -24.32
N VAL A 413 -5.73 22.17 -23.78
CA VAL A 413 -5.38 22.95 -22.57
C VAL A 413 -5.39 24.45 -22.84
N LEU A 414 -4.98 24.89 -24.04
CA LEU A 414 -5.08 26.29 -24.44
C LEU A 414 -6.53 26.76 -24.60
N CYS A 415 -7.44 25.89 -25.05
CA CYS A 415 -8.86 26.20 -25.23
C CYS A 415 -9.61 26.44 -23.89
N ILE A 416 -9.23 25.71 -22.84
CA ILE A 416 -9.80 25.86 -21.47
C ILE A 416 -9.07 26.93 -20.64
N ARG A 417 -7.97 27.51 -21.13
CA ARG A 417 -7.16 28.46 -20.35
C ARG A 417 -7.95 29.75 -20.14
N PRO A 418 -8.22 30.18 -18.90
CA PRO A 418 -8.91 31.44 -18.67
C PRO A 418 -8.07 32.62 -19.22
N PRO A 419 -8.73 33.67 -19.74
CA PRO A 419 -8.05 34.84 -20.27
C PRO A 419 -7.13 35.46 -19.19
N PRO A 420 -6.02 36.10 -19.59
CA PRO A 420 -5.18 36.80 -18.62
C PRO A 420 -6.00 37.88 -17.88
N PRO A 421 -5.73 38.12 -16.58
CA PRO A 421 -6.38 39.20 -15.85
C PRO A 421 -6.06 40.55 -16.52
N PRO A 422 -7.00 41.51 -16.52
CA PRO A 422 -6.80 42.79 -17.18
C PRO A 422 -5.65 43.58 -16.54
N GLU A 423 -4.84 44.24 -17.38
CA GLU A 423 -3.68 45.01 -16.92
C GLU A 423 -4.11 46.12 -15.93
N GLY A 424 -3.44 46.16 -14.78
CA GLY A 424 -3.78 47.08 -13.68
C GLY A 424 -4.80 46.55 -12.67
N ALA A 425 -5.30 45.32 -12.81
CA ALA A 425 -6.10 44.68 -11.76
C ALA A 425 -5.31 44.54 -10.45
N THR A 426 -5.91 44.96 -9.33
CA THR A 426 -5.34 44.83 -7.97
C THR A 426 -6.24 43.99 -7.07
N GLY A 427 -5.66 43.15 -6.22
CA GLY A 427 -6.42 42.29 -5.30
C GLY A 427 -6.82 40.96 -5.96
N VAL A 428 -8.00 40.43 -5.64
CA VAL A 428 -8.44 39.09 -6.08
C VAL A 428 -8.48 38.96 -7.61
N ALA A 429 -8.83 40.04 -8.33
CA ALA A 429 -8.87 40.07 -9.79
C ALA A 429 -7.49 40.02 -10.48
N ALA A 430 -6.39 40.15 -9.73
CA ALA A 430 -5.03 39.93 -10.23
C ALA A 430 -4.62 38.45 -10.21
N ILE A 431 -5.33 37.61 -9.44
CA ILE A 431 -5.03 36.19 -9.32
C ILE A 431 -5.57 35.50 -10.57
N ARG A 432 -4.67 34.87 -11.33
CA ARG A 432 -5.06 34.06 -12.49
C ARG A 432 -5.86 32.85 -12.01
N GLU A 433 -7.05 32.66 -12.57
CA GLU A 433 -7.86 31.47 -12.29
C GLU A 433 -7.09 30.19 -12.68
N PRO A 434 -7.11 29.14 -11.85
CA PRO A 434 -6.39 27.90 -12.14
C PRO A 434 -7.05 27.16 -13.30
N ILE A 435 -6.24 26.46 -14.11
CA ILE A 435 -6.74 25.74 -15.28
C ILE A 435 -7.51 24.49 -14.83
N ASP A 436 -8.82 24.42 -15.08
CA ASP A 436 -9.62 23.22 -14.74
C ASP A 436 -9.65 22.19 -15.88
N LEU A 437 -8.85 21.13 -15.72
CA LEU A 437 -8.82 20.00 -16.64
C LEU A 437 -10.15 19.24 -16.71
N HIS A 438 -11.07 19.42 -15.77
CA HIS A 438 -12.41 18.83 -15.87
C HIS A 438 -13.24 19.42 -17.01
N MET A 439 -12.86 20.56 -17.58
CA MET A 439 -13.52 21.13 -18.77
C MET A 439 -13.10 20.46 -20.08
N VAL A 440 -12.08 19.61 -20.04
CA VAL A 440 -11.84 18.58 -21.06
C VAL A 440 -12.65 17.34 -20.69
N GLU A 441 -13.50 16.84 -21.60
CA GLU A 441 -14.00 15.47 -21.50
C GLU A 441 -13.07 14.53 -22.26
N ILE A 442 -12.81 13.36 -21.67
CA ILE A 442 -12.15 12.25 -22.37
C ILE A 442 -13.25 11.25 -22.68
N MET A 443 -13.67 11.22 -23.95
CA MET A 443 -14.69 10.29 -24.44
C MET A 443 -13.99 9.09 -25.10
N LYS A 444 -14.57 7.91 -24.93
CA LYS A 444 -14.06 6.65 -25.49
C LYS A 444 -15.09 6.06 -26.45
N MET A 445 -14.62 5.55 -27.59
CA MET A 445 -15.46 4.93 -28.61
C MET A 445 -14.73 3.71 -29.18
N GLN A 446 -15.31 2.52 -29.05
CA GLN A 446 -14.72 1.27 -29.55
C GLN A 446 -14.93 1.14 -31.07
N HIS A 447 -14.18 1.93 -31.83
CA HIS A 447 -14.30 2.02 -33.28
C HIS A 447 -12.96 2.43 -33.92
N LYS A 448 -12.66 1.88 -35.11
CA LYS A 448 -11.44 2.12 -35.90
C LYS A 448 -10.14 1.93 -35.10
N THR A 449 -9.09 2.68 -35.44
CA THR A 449 -7.75 2.59 -34.84
C THR A 449 -7.53 3.67 -33.78
N ASP A 450 -6.48 3.50 -32.98
CA ASP A 450 -6.00 4.51 -32.03
C ASP A 450 -5.62 5.83 -32.72
N SER A 451 -5.07 5.73 -33.94
CA SER A 451 -4.67 6.85 -34.80
C SER A 451 -5.86 7.69 -35.31
N ASP A 452 -7.09 7.18 -35.23
CA ASP A 452 -8.30 7.94 -35.53
C ASP A 452 -8.77 8.82 -34.34
N THR A 453 -8.07 8.80 -33.20
CA THR A 453 -8.33 9.71 -32.07
C THR A 453 -8.18 11.17 -32.49
N GLN A 454 -9.09 12.02 -32.02
CA GLN A 454 -9.16 13.42 -32.45
C GLN A 454 -9.63 14.36 -31.33
N LEU A 455 -9.17 15.61 -31.35
CA LEU A 455 -9.76 16.72 -30.60
C LEU A 455 -11.07 17.19 -31.26
N VAL A 456 -12.18 17.11 -30.53
CA VAL A 456 -13.46 17.72 -30.88
C VAL A 456 -13.60 19.05 -30.14
N ARG A 457 -13.73 20.16 -30.88
CA ARG A 457 -13.94 21.51 -30.34
C ARG A 457 -15.40 21.72 -29.94
N GLY A 458 -15.81 20.99 -28.90
CA GLY A 458 -17.16 20.96 -28.36
C GLY A 458 -17.35 19.74 -27.45
N LEU A 459 -18.57 19.20 -27.39
CA LEU A 459 -18.89 18.06 -26.52
C LEU A 459 -19.27 16.80 -27.31
N VAL A 460 -18.71 15.65 -26.94
CA VAL A 460 -19.24 14.34 -27.32
C VAL A 460 -19.88 13.67 -26.10
N MET A 461 -21.09 13.15 -26.26
CA MET A 461 -21.86 12.43 -25.25
C MET A 461 -22.04 10.97 -25.65
N ASP A 462 -22.08 10.07 -24.67
CA ASP A 462 -22.19 8.60 -24.78
C ASP A 462 -23.65 8.09 -24.96
N HIS A 463 -24.57 8.99 -25.28
CA HIS A 463 -25.96 8.69 -25.55
C HIS A 463 -26.55 9.69 -26.56
N GLY A 464 -27.69 9.31 -27.15
CA GLY A 464 -28.45 10.13 -28.10
C GLY A 464 -29.96 9.97 -27.95
N GLY A 465 -30.69 10.34 -29.00
CA GLY A 465 -32.15 10.31 -29.03
C GLY A 465 -32.67 8.89 -28.86
N ARG A 466 -33.61 8.68 -27.92
CA ARG A 466 -34.13 7.35 -27.60
C ARG A 466 -35.37 6.95 -28.41
N HIS A 467 -36.10 7.91 -28.97
CA HIS A 467 -37.20 7.64 -29.89
C HIS A 467 -36.67 7.53 -31.34
N PRO A 468 -37.09 6.53 -32.15
CA PRO A 468 -36.53 6.31 -33.49
C PRO A 468 -36.64 7.52 -34.43
N ASP A 469 -37.78 8.21 -34.41
CA ASP A 469 -38.09 9.34 -35.30
C ASP A 469 -37.50 10.69 -34.82
N MET A 470 -36.62 10.70 -33.82
CA MET A 470 -35.88 11.92 -33.45
C MET A 470 -34.91 12.33 -34.58
N PRO A 471 -34.73 13.64 -34.83
CA PRO A 471 -33.82 14.10 -35.87
C PRO A 471 -32.37 13.77 -35.48
N LYS A 472 -31.72 12.92 -36.28
CA LYS A 472 -30.33 12.47 -36.06
C LYS A 472 -29.28 13.53 -36.39
N ARG A 473 -29.65 14.60 -37.08
CA ARG A 473 -28.77 15.73 -37.43
C ARG A 473 -29.59 17.01 -37.34
N VAL A 474 -29.05 17.99 -36.64
CA VAL A 474 -29.67 19.29 -36.35
C VAL A 474 -28.61 20.36 -36.64
N GLU A 475 -28.85 21.19 -37.64
CA GLU A 475 -27.98 22.32 -37.99
C GLU A 475 -28.54 23.61 -37.36
N ASN A 476 -27.68 24.59 -37.07
CA ASN A 476 -28.04 25.82 -36.34
C ASN A 476 -28.83 25.51 -35.06
N ALA A 477 -28.29 24.63 -34.22
CA ALA A 477 -28.95 24.08 -33.04
C ALA A 477 -28.93 25.06 -31.86
N PHE A 478 -30.11 25.49 -31.41
CA PHE A 478 -30.30 26.04 -30.07
C PHE A 478 -30.38 24.90 -29.05
N ILE A 479 -29.56 24.97 -28.01
CA ILE A 479 -29.40 23.93 -26.99
C ILE A 479 -30.03 24.40 -25.68
N LEU A 480 -31.11 23.75 -25.27
CA LEU A 480 -31.72 23.93 -23.96
C LEU A 480 -31.16 22.90 -22.97
N THR A 481 -30.37 23.37 -22.01
CA THR A 481 -29.83 22.57 -20.89
C THR A 481 -30.79 22.55 -19.70
N LEU A 482 -31.33 21.38 -19.34
CA LEU A 482 -32.28 21.19 -18.24
C LEU A 482 -31.77 20.25 -17.14
N ASN A 483 -32.26 20.47 -15.91
CA ASN A 483 -32.09 19.57 -14.75
C ASN A 483 -33.46 19.21 -14.10
N VAL A 484 -34.54 19.32 -14.86
CA VAL A 484 -35.94 19.04 -14.43
C VAL A 484 -36.36 17.66 -14.88
N SER A 485 -37.03 16.87 -14.04
CA SER A 485 -37.58 15.59 -14.50
C SER A 485 -38.73 15.81 -15.48
N LEU A 486 -38.64 15.13 -16.63
CA LEU A 486 -39.70 14.97 -17.62
C LEU A 486 -40.17 13.50 -17.63
N GLU A 487 -40.23 12.90 -16.44
CA GLU A 487 -40.82 11.58 -16.18
C GLU A 487 -42.03 11.76 -15.27
N TYR A 488 -42.89 10.73 -15.18
CA TYR A 488 -43.93 10.67 -14.16
C TYR A 488 -43.31 10.76 -12.75
N GLU A 489 -43.73 11.79 -11.99
CA GLU A 489 -43.27 12.04 -10.63
C GLU A 489 -44.37 11.67 -9.63
N LYS A 490 -44.02 10.93 -8.58
CA LYS A 490 -44.90 10.72 -7.42
C LYS A 490 -44.78 11.90 -6.46
N THR A 491 -45.83 12.16 -5.70
CA THR A 491 -45.78 13.15 -4.60
C THR A 491 -44.79 12.70 -3.52
N GLU A 492 -44.03 13.65 -2.96
CA GLU A 492 -43.07 13.38 -1.87
C GLU A 492 -43.78 12.91 -0.58
N VAL A 493 -44.94 13.49 -0.30
CA VAL A 493 -45.85 13.02 0.75
C VAL A 493 -46.62 11.81 0.20
N ASN A 494 -46.87 10.82 1.06
CA ASN A 494 -47.72 9.67 0.73
C ASN A 494 -49.15 10.12 0.38
N SER A 495 -49.41 10.32 -0.90
CA SER A 495 -50.75 10.54 -1.44
C SER A 495 -51.24 9.29 -2.16
N GLY A 496 -52.54 9.04 -2.09
CA GLY A 496 -53.20 7.93 -2.76
C GLY A 496 -54.51 8.42 -3.37
N PHE A 497 -54.74 8.06 -4.63
CA PHE A 497 -55.96 8.41 -5.34
C PHE A 497 -57.07 7.41 -5.00
N PHE A 498 -58.15 7.92 -4.39
CA PHE A 498 -59.39 7.17 -4.19
C PHE A 498 -60.39 7.56 -5.29
N TYR A 499 -60.92 6.56 -6.00
CA TYR A 499 -61.92 6.74 -7.05
C TYR A 499 -63.08 5.76 -6.85
N SER A 500 -64.31 6.21 -7.09
CA SER A 500 -65.53 5.41 -6.95
C SER A 500 -66.17 5.03 -8.29
N SER A 501 -65.65 5.53 -9.41
CA SER A 501 -66.12 5.23 -10.76
C SER A 501 -64.98 5.06 -11.76
N ALA A 502 -65.25 4.39 -12.88
CA ALA A 502 -64.28 4.19 -13.96
C ALA A 502 -63.87 5.50 -14.64
N GLU A 503 -64.83 6.41 -14.91
CA GLU A 503 -64.54 7.73 -15.49
C GLU A 503 -63.64 8.58 -14.59
N GLN A 504 -63.84 8.51 -13.27
CA GLN A 504 -63.00 9.24 -12.32
C GLN A 504 -61.56 8.72 -12.34
N ARG A 505 -61.36 7.40 -12.47
CA ARG A 505 -60.03 6.80 -12.62
C ARG A 505 -59.30 7.34 -13.85
N GLU A 506 -59.99 7.42 -15.00
CA GLU A 506 -59.40 7.92 -16.25
C GLU A 506 -59.00 9.41 -16.15
N LYS A 507 -59.89 10.26 -15.60
CA LYS A 507 -59.61 11.69 -15.35
C LYS A 507 -58.43 11.91 -14.39
N LEU A 508 -58.22 11.01 -13.43
CA LEU A 508 -57.10 11.09 -12.48
C LEU A 508 -55.77 10.73 -13.15
N VAL A 509 -55.73 9.66 -13.95
CA VAL A 509 -54.55 9.30 -14.77
C VAL A 509 -54.17 10.44 -15.72
N GLU A 510 -55.18 11.09 -16.34
CA GLU A 510 -54.95 12.29 -17.14
C GLU A 510 -54.37 13.44 -16.29
N SER A 511 -54.92 13.69 -15.09
CA SER A 511 -54.49 14.77 -14.21
C SER A 511 -53.06 14.62 -13.68
N GLU A 512 -52.62 13.40 -13.40
CA GLU A 512 -51.22 13.12 -13.01
C GLU A 512 -50.28 13.52 -14.14
N ARG A 513 -50.65 13.16 -15.37
CA ARG A 513 -49.86 13.45 -16.56
C ARG A 513 -49.87 14.94 -16.94
N ARG A 514 -50.99 15.66 -16.73
CA ARG A 514 -51.10 17.11 -17.00
C ARG A 514 -49.97 17.92 -16.36
N PHE A 515 -49.39 17.49 -15.24
CA PHE A 515 -48.24 18.15 -14.63
C PHE A 515 -46.98 18.06 -15.50
N VAL A 516 -46.69 16.90 -16.08
CA VAL A 516 -45.56 16.70 -17.01
C VAL A 516 -45.86 17.37 -18.35
N ASP A 517 -47.06 17.19 -18.90
CA ASP A 517 -47.44 17.81 -20.17
C ASP A 517 -47.41 19.36 -20.10
N ALA A 518 -47.72 19.96 -18.93
CA ALA A 518 -47.58 21.40 -18.71
C ALA A 518 -46.11 21.86 -18.75
N LYS A 519 -45.17 21.07 -18.19
CA LYS A 519 -43.72 21.34 -18.30
C LYS A 519 -43.25 21.26 -19.75
N LEU A 520 -43.69 20.23 -20.49
CA LEU A 520 -43.36 20.06 -21.92
C LEU A 520 -43.91 21.21 -22.78
N LYS A 521 -45.13 21.66 -22.50
CA LYS A 521 -45.77 22.76 -23.24
C LYS A 521 -44.93 24.03 -23.24
N LYS A 522 -44.33 24.40 -22.10
CA LYS A 522 -43.42 25.55 -22.00
C LYS A 522 -42.15 25.39 -22.84
N ILE A 523 -41.58 24.18 -22.89
CA ILE A 523 -40.42 23.87 -23.74
C ILE A 523 -40.78 23.97 -25.24
N VAL A 524 -41.96 23.49 -25.63
CA VAL A 524 -42.46 23.59 -27.02
C VAL A 524 -42.79 25.05 -27.39
N GLU A 525 -43.38 25.82 -26.48
CA GLU A 525 -43.62 27.26 -26.65
C GLU A 525 -42.31 28.03 -26.86
N LEU A 526 -41.26 27.75 -26.07
CA LEU A 526 -39.92 28.31 -26.27
C LEU A 526 -39.31 27.92 -27.62
N LYS A 527 -39.41 26.64 -28.01
CA LYS A 527 -38.93 26.15 -29.32
C LYS A 527 -39.62 26.88 -30.46
N ASN A 528 -40.94 27.05 -30.41
CA ASN A 528 -41.71 27.76 -31.43
C ASN A 528 -41.31 29.25 -31.48
N LEU A 529 -41.20 29.91 -30.32
CA LEU A 529 -40.80 31.31 -30.19
C LEU A 529 -39.43 31.63 -30.83
N VAL A 530 -38.50 30.66 -30.86
CA VAL A 530 -37.13 30.84 -31.39
C VAL A 530 -36.98 30.33 -32.82
N CYS A 531 -37.52 29.15 -33.12
CA CYS A 531 -37.36 28.49 -34.42
C CYS A 531 -38.33 28.97 -35.49
N ASP A 532 -39.55 29.37 -35.13
CA ASP A 532 -40.58 29.76 -36.10
C ASP A 532 -40.45 31.24 -36.51
N GLN A 533 -39.47 31.97 -35.95
CA GLN A 533 -39.07 33.30 -36.41
C GLN A 533 -38.56 33.24 -37.84
N ALA A 534 -39.07 34.12 -38.71
CA ALA A 534 -38.70 34.17 -40.12
C ALA A 534 -37.17 34.26 -40.33
N VAL A 535 -36.60 33.15 -40.77
CA VAL A 535 -35.19 33.02 -41.16
C VAL A 535 -35.00 33.70 -42.52
N GLY A 536 -33.95 34.49 -42.69
CA GLY A 536 -33.66 35.16 -43.97
C GLY A 536 -33.42 34.13 -45.07
N ALA A 537 -33.73 34.46 -46.34
CA ALA A 537 -33.74 33.50 -47.46
C ALA A 537 -32.39 32.78 -47.73
N ASN A 538 -31.29 33.22 -47.10
CA ASN A 538 -29.94 32.63 -47.20
C ASN A 538 -29.48 31.91 -45.90
N GLU A 539 -30.27 31.90 -44.83
CA GLU A 539 -29.92 31.27 -43.56
C GLU A 539 -30.57 29.87 -43.45
N LYS A 540 -29.85 28.90 -42.87
CA LYS A 540 -30.35 27.54 -42.63
C LYS A 540 -31.42 27.54 -41.53
N PRO A 541 -32.43 26.65 -41.59
CA PRO A 541 -33.46 26.55 -40.56
C PRO A 541 -32.86 26.33 -39.16
N LYS A 542 -33.43 27.01 -38.16
CA LYS A 542 -33.01 26.93 -36.76
C LYS A 542 -33.44 25.60 -36.15
N GLY A 543 -32.49 24.82 -35.65
CA GLY A 543 -32.74 23.59 -34.92
C GLY A 543 -32.96 23.80 -33.42
N PHE A 544 -33.59 22.83 -32.75
CA PHE A 544 -33.78 22.85 -31.30
C PHE A 544 -33.43 21.49 -30.67
N VAL A 545 -32.56 21.53 -29.65
CA VAL A 545 -32.04 20.35 -28.95
C VAL A 545 -32.24 20.54 -27.45
N VAL A 546 -32.80 19.54 -26.78
CA VAL A 546 -32.94 19.51 -25.33
C VAL A 546 -31.94 18.50 -24.76
N ILE A 547 -31.08 18.95 -23.85
CA ILE A 547 -30.17 18.08 -23.11
C ILE A 547 -30.59 18.11 -21.64
N ASN A 548 -31.21 17.03 -21.17
CA ASN A 548 -31.69 16.93 -19.80
C ASN A 548 -30.79 16.03 -18.94
N GLN A 549 -30.36 16.55 -17.79
CA GLN A 549 -29.66 15.77 -16.76
C GLN A 549 -30.58 14.72 -16.13
N LYS A 550 -31.89 14.98 -16.08
CA LYS A 550 -32.90 14.07 -15.54
C LYS A 550 -33.49 13.18 -16.64
N GLY A 551 -34.42 12.33 -16.23
CA GLY A 551 -35.12 11.43 -17.11
C GLY A 551 -36.09 12.12 -18.07
N ILE A 552 -36.47 11.37 -19.11
CA ILE A 552 -37.57 11.68 -20.02
C ILE A 552 -38.31 10.36 -20.28
N ASP A 553 -39.62 10.33 -20.01
CA ASP A 553 -40.45 9.14 -20.20
C ASP A 553 -40.88 8.98 -21.68
N PRO A 554 -41.32 7.79 -22.12
CA PRO A 554 -41.70 7.55 -23.50
C PRO A 554 -42.77 8.52 -24.02
N LEU A 555 -43.76 8.85 -23.18
CA LEU A 555 -44.87 9.72 -23.58
C LEU A 555 -44.43 11.18 -23.77
N SER A 556 -43.43 11.65 -23.02
CA SER A 556 -42.77 12.94 -23.28
C SER A 556 -41.90 12.91 -24.53
N LEU A 557 -41.21 11.80 -24.82
CA LEU A 557 -40.40 11.68 -26.04
C LEU A 557 -41.27 11.81 -27.30
N ASP A 558 -42.46 11.21 -27.33
CA ASP A 558 -43.42 11.34 -28.43
C ASP A 558 -43.84 12.80 -28.68
N VAL A 559 -44.04 13.58 -27.61
CA VAL A 559 -44.40 15.01 -27.70
C VAL A 559 -43.24 15.82 -28.27
N LEU A 560 -42.01 15.56 -27.84
CA LEU A 560 -40.82 16.26 -28.33
C LEU A 560 -40.55 15.93 -29.81
N VAL A 561 -40.72 14.67 -30.21
CA VAL A 561 -40.60 14.20 -31.61
C VAL A 561 -41.62 14.88 -32.52
N LYS A 562 -42.89 14.96 -32.11
CA LYS A 562 -43.95 15.65 -32.89
C LYS A 562 -43.63 17.13 -33.16
N ASN A 563 -42.78 17.74 -32.34
CA ASN A 563 -42.35 19.13 -32.49
C ASN A 563 -40.94 19.27 -33.13
N GLY A 564 -40.34 18.16 -33.60
CA GLY A 564 -39.03 18.15 -34.25
C GLY A 564 -37.84 18.34 -33.31
N ILE A 565 -38.00 18.10 -32.01
CA ILE A 565 -36.97 18.32 -30.99
C ILE A 565 -36.12 17.07 -30.80
N LEU A 566 -34.80 17.19 -30.95
CA LEU A 566 -33.84 16.17 -30.48
C LEU A 566 -33.73 16.27 -28.96
N ALA A 567 -34.10 15.21 -28.22
CA ALA A 567 -34.04 15.22 -26.76
C ALA A 567 -33.12 14.10 -26.22
N LEU A 568 -32.12 14.51 -25.45
CA LEU A 568 -31.25 13.63 -24.67
C LEU A 568 -31.74 13.59 -23.22
N ARG A 569 -31.77 12.38 -22.66
CA ARG A 569 -32.15 12.11 -21.26
C ARG A 569 -30.97 11.58 -20.47
N ARG A 570 -30.94 11.89 -19.17
CA ARG A 570 -29.97 11.38 -18.19
C ARG A 570 -28.52 11.77 -18.52
N ALA A 571 -28.33 12.98 -19.02
CA ALA A 571 -27.01 13.54 -19.26
C ALA A 571 -26.19 13.61 -17.95
N LYS A 572 -24.90 13.28 -18.05
CA LYS A 572 -23.93 13.35 -16.95
C LYS A 572 -23.91 14.77 -16.37
N ARG A 573 -24.10 14.95 -15.05
CA ARG A 573 -24.15 16.28 -14.40
C ARG A 573 -23.00 17.20 -14.82
N ARG A 574 -21.76 16.69 -14.84
CA ARG A 574 -20.57 17.47 -15.27
C ARG A 574 -20.62 17.93 -16.72
N ASN A 575 -21.36 17.22 -17.60
CA ASN A 575 -21.58 17.67 -18.97
C ASN A 575 -22.51 18.88 -19.05
N MET A 576 -23.39 19.10 -18.06
CA MET A 576 -24.20 20.32 -17.99
C MET A 576 -23.31 21.55 -17.76
N GLU A 577 -22.37 21.47 -16.82
CA GLU A 577 -21.38 22.51 -16.52
C GLU A 577 -20.51 22.79 -17.76
N ARG A 578 -20.05 21.75 -18.47
CA ARG A 578 -19.30 21.88 -19.74
C ARG A 578 -20.14 22.49 -20.86
N LEU A 579 -21.41 22.11 -21.00
CA LEU A 579 -22.29 22.62 -22.06
C LEU A 579 -22.55 24.13 -21.92
N GLN A 580 -22.60 24.66 -20.70
CA GLN A 580 -22.65 26.11 -20.47
C GLN A 580 -21.42 26.80 -21.04
N LEU A 581 -20.22 26.30 -20.72
CA LEU A 581 -18.94 26.86 -21.19
C LEU A 581 -18.68 26.66 -22.69
N ILE A 582 -19.26 25.61 -23.27
CA ILE A 582 -19.16 25.32 -24.70
C ILE A 582 -20.17 26.18 -25.47
N ALA A 583 -21.47 25.96 -25.25
CA ALA A 583 -22.54 26.53 -26.06
C ALA A 583 -23.00 27.94 -25.60
N GLY A 584 -22.54 28.43 -24.44
CA GLY A 584 -22.87 29.75 -23.89
C GLY A 584 -24.22 29.84 -23.16
N GLY A 585 -24.99 28.75 -23.09
CA GLY A 585 -26.30 28.72 -22.43
C GLY A 585 -26.22 28.59 -20.90
N VAL A 586 -27.37 28.74 -20.22
CA VAL A 586 -27.50 28.55 -18.78
C VAL A 586 -28.27 27.25 -18.50
N ALA A 587 -27.79 26.40 -17.57
CA ALA A 587 -28.53 25.19 -17.20
C ALA A 587 -29.71 25.55 -16.30
N GLN A 588 -30.92 25.27 -16.76
CA GLN A 588 -32.15 25.65 -16.09
C GLN A 588 -32.66 24.56 -15.14
N ASN A 589 -32.98 24.98 -13.91
CA ASN A 589 -33.50 24.12 -12.85
C ASN A 589 -35.03 24.15 -12.74
N SER A 590 -35.71 25.06 -13.46
CA SER A 590 -37.15 25.03 -13.69
C SER A 590 -37.44 25.28 -15.17
N VAL A 591 -38.65 24.93 -15.61
CA VAL A 591 -39.20 25.26 -16.93
C VAL A 591 -40.13 26.48 -16.89
N ASP A 592 -40.34 27.08 -15.72
CA ASP A 592 -41.30 28.18 -15.56
C ASP A 592 -40.78 29.51 -16.11
N ASP A 593 -39.51 29.82 -15.86
CA ASP A 593 -38.85 31.09 -16.22
C ASP A 593 -37.90 30.93 -17.44
N LEU A 594 -38.39 30.27 -18.49
CA LEU A 594 -37.62 30.03 -19.72
C LEU A 594 -37.65 31.26 -20.65
N THR A 595 -36.53 31.97 -20.76
CA THR A 595 -36.33 33.04 -21.77
C THR A 595 -35.42 32.57 -22.91
N PRO A 596 -35.51 33.15 -24.13
CA PRO A 596 -34.63 32.78 -25.25
C PRO A 596 -33.13 32.98 -24.98
N GLU A 597 -32.78 33.87 -24.05
CA GLU A 597 -31.39 34.21 -23.68
C GLU A 597 -30.66 33.07 -22.95
N VAL A 598 -31.39 32.12 -22.35
CA VAL A 598 -30.78 30.99 -21.61
C VAL A 598 -30.27 29.88 -22.54
N LEU A 599 -30.63 29.92 -23.82
CA LEU A 599 -30.30 28.90 -24.81
C LEU A 599 -28.84 28.99 -25.24
N GLY A 600 -28.15 27.86 -25.21
CA GLY A 600 -26.85 27.73 -25.87
C GLY A 600 -27.00 27.64 -27.38
N TYR A 601 -25.91 27.82 -28.12
CA TYR A 601 -25.86 27.70 -29.57
C TYR A 601 -24.73 26.79 -30.04
N ALA A 602 -25.00 25.93 -31.01
CA ALA A 602 -24.01 25.15 -31.77
C ALA A 602 -24.37 25.12 -33.26
N GLY A 603 -23.38 25.22 -34.15
CA GLY A 603 -23.62 25.15 -35.60
C GLY A 603 -24.10 23.78 -36.06
N LEU A 604 -23.61 22.71 -35.43
CA LEU A 604 -23.99 21.34 -35.76
C LEU A 604 -24.12 20.45 -34.51
N VAL A 605 -25.27 19.77 -34.39
CA VAL A 605 -25.48 18.67 -33.44
C VAL A 605 -25.91 17.43 -34.21
N TYR A 606 -25.21 16.30 -34.04
CA TYR A 606 -25.57 15.06 -34.73
C TYR A 606 -25.34 13.81 -33.88
N GLU A 607 -26.15 12.78 -34.11
CA GLU A 607 -26.02 11.46 -33.52
C GLU A 607 -25.26 10.53 -34.49
N HIS A 608 -24.19 9.92 -33.99
CA HIS A 608 -23.49 8.82 -34.63
C HIS A 608 -23.85 7.50 -33.93
N THR A 609 -24.53 6.60 -34.63
CA THR A 609 -24.92 5.29 -34.08
C THR A 609 -23.89 4.23 -34.44
N LEU A 610 -23.41 3.47 -33.46
CA LEU A 610 -22.49 2.34 -33.60
C LEU A 610 -23.12 1.09 -32.98
N GLY A 611 -23.80 0.28 -33.80
CA GLY A 611 -24.60 -0.84 -33.30
C GLY A 611 -25.74 -0.34 -32.41
N GLU A 612 -25.71 -0.70 -31.13
CA GLU A 612 -26.66 -0.21 -30.12
C GLU A 612 -26.20 1.07 -29.41
N GLU A 613 -24.92 1.41 -29.49
CA GLU A 613 -24.37 2.63 -28.88
C GLU A 613 -24.69 3.86 -29.75
N LYS A 614 -24.92 5.00 -29.09
CA LYS A 614 -25.26 6.28 -29.74
C LYS A 614 -24.38 7.36 -29.15
N TYR A 615 -23.62 8.04 -30.01
CA TYR A 615 -22.75 9.13 -29.62
C TYR A 615 -23.30 10.44 -30.18
N THR A 616 -23.60 11.42 -29.32
CA THR A 616 -24.08 12.74 -29.78
C THR A 616 -22.92 13.73 -29.76
N PHE A 617 -22.66 14.33 -30.92
CA PHE A 617 -21.63 15.32 -31.16
C PHE A 617 -22.27 16.71 -31.14
N VAL A 618 -21.60 17.66 -30.46
CA VAL A 618 -21.91 19.09 -30.45
C VAL A 618 -20.67 19.81 -30.98
N GLU A 619 -20.76 20.34 -32.20
CA GLU A 619 -19.65 20.91 -32.96
C GLU A 619 -20.02 22.29 -33.54
N GLU A 620 -19.05 22.94 -34.20
CA GLU A 620 -19.20 24.29 -34.80
C GLU A 620 -19.69 25.36 -33.80
N VAL A 621 -19.06 25.37 -32.62
CA VAL A 621 -19.42 26.28 -31.52
C VAL A 621 -18.58 27.55 -31.56
N LYS A 622 -19.18 28.71 -31.21
CA LYS A 622 -18.56 30.05 -31.38
C LYS A 622 -17.28 30.24 -30.55
N GLU A 623 -17.35 30.00 -29.25
CA GLU A 623 -16.25 30.13 -28.30
C GLU A 623 -16.22 28.91 -27.37
N PRO A 624 -15.61 27.78 -27.78
CA PRO A 624 -15.55 26.59 -26.94
C PRO A 624 -14.60 26.81 -25.75
N LYS A 625 -15.13 27.09 -24.55
CA LYS A 625 -14.34 27.09 -23.29
C LYS A 625 -14.29 25.69 -22.63
N GLY A 626 -14.70 24.67 -23.38
CA GLY A 626 -14.58 23.25 -23.06
C GLY A 626 -14.41 22.46 -24.37
N VAL A 627 -13.81 21.28 -24.28
CA VAL A 627 -13.49 20.44 -25.45
C VAL A 627 -13.59 18.96 -25.10
N THR A 628 -13.62 18.10 -26.12
CA THR A 628 -13.62 16.64 -25.93
C THR A 628 -12.48 16.00 -26.69
N LEU A 629 -11.62 15.25 -26.00
CA LEU A 629 -10.69 14.31 -26.62
C LEU A 629 -11.44 13.00 -26.86
N LEU A 630 -11.72 12.70 -28.13
CA LEU A 630 -12.43 11.48 -28.53
C LEU A 630 -11.43 10.37 -28.86
N ILE A 631 -11.16 9.51 -27.89
CA ILE A 631 -10.33 8.32 -28.04
C ILE A 631 -11.07 7.28 -28.86
N LYS A 632 -10.42 6.84 -29.93
CA LYS A 632 -10.85 5.73 -30.77
C LYS A 632 -9.89 4.55 -30.61
N GLY A 633 -10.31 3.37 -31.04
CA GLY A 633 -9.47 2.17 -30.93
C GLY A 633 -10.28 0.88 -31.02
N PRO A 634 -9.62 -0.24 -31.40
CA PRO A 634 -10.30 -1.52 -31.60
C PRO A 634 -10.50 -2.28 -30.29
N ASN A 635 -9.63 -2.07 -29.30
CA ASN A 635 -9.55 -2.87 -28.08
C ASN A 635 -9.68 -1.98 -26.83
N ALA A 636 -10.49 -2.41 -25.86
CA ALA A 636 -10.70 -1.68 -24.61
C ALA A 636 -9.40 -1.38 -23.84
N HIS A 637 -8.42 -2.30 -23.86
CA HIS A 637 -7.15 -2.13 -23.16
C HIS A 637 -6.28 -1.03 -23.79
N THR A 638 -6.27 -0.91 -25.12
CA THR A 638 -5.56 0.17 -25.85
C THR A 638 -6.21 1.52 -25.57
N ILE A 639 -7.54 1.58 -25.51
CA ILE A 639 -8.29 2.79 -25.14
C ILE A 639 -7.95 3.22 -23.71
N ALA A 640 -7.91 2.28 -22.75
CA ALA A 640 -7.54 2.59 -21.37
C ALA A 640 -6.11 3.14 -21.26
N GLN A 641 -5.12 2.51 -21.91
CA GLN A 641 -3.74 3.00 -21.96
C GLN A 641 -3.65 4.40 -22.59
N THR A 642 -4.45 4.67 -23.64
CA THR A 642 -4.50 5.99 -24.30
C THR A 642 -5.16 7.05 -23.40
N GLN A 643 -6.20 6.67 -22.65
CA GLN A 643 -6.86 7.53 -21.67
C GLN A 643 -5.90 7.93 -20.54
N ASP A 644 -5.16 6.97 -19.99
CA ASP A 644 -4.18 7.22 -18.92
C ASP A 644 -3.04 8.11 -19.45
N ALA A 645 -2.54 7.87 -20.67
CA ALA A 645 -1.52 8.71 -21.28
C ALA A 645 -2.00 10.16 -21.56
N LEU A 646 -3.23 10.34 -22.05
CA LEU A 646 -3.81 11.67 -22.29
C LEU A 646 -4.04 12.44 -20.98
N ARG A 647 -4.47 11.77 -19.90
CA ARG A 647 -4.60 12.38 -18.56
C ARG A 647 -3.27 12.99 -18.10
N ASP A 648 -2.19 12.25 -18.25
CA ASP A 648 -0.87 12.68 -17.77
C ASP A 648 -0.30 13.78 -18.68
N GLY A 649 -0.47 13.67 -20.00
CA GLY A 649 -0.12 14.74 -20.96
C GLY A 649 -0.85 16.06 -20.70
N LEU A 650 -2.16 16.00 -20.44
CA LEU A 650 -2.97 17.17 -20.05
C LEU A 650 -2.44 17.83 -18.77
N ARG A 651 -2.03 17.02 -17.77
CA ARG A 651 -1.45 17.51 -16.51
C ARG A 651 -0.06 18.09 -16.70
N ALA A 652 0.80 17.48 -17.53
CA ALA A 652 2.12 18.00 -17.86
C ALA A 652 2.05 19.39 -18.53
N VAL A 653 1.15 19.57 -19.50
CA VAL A 653 0.92 20.88 -20.15
C VAL A 653 0.33 21.90 -19.16
N LYS A 654 -0.64 21.50 -18.32
CA LYS A 654 -1.17 22.36 -17.26
C LYS A 654 -0.07 22.84 -16.30
N ASN A 655 0.77 21.93 -15.79
CA ASN A 655 1.84 22.28 -14.85
C ASN A 655 2.83 23.26 -15.49
N ALA A 656 3.21 23.05 -16.76
CA ALA A 656 4.08 23.98 -17.48
C ALA A 656 3.48 25.39 -17.57
N LEU A 657 2.16 25.48 -17.83
CA LEU A 657 1.42 26.75 -17.91
C LEU A 657 1.21 27.47 -16.58
N GLU A 658 1.27 26.76 -15.44
CA GLU A 658 1.14 27.33 -14.10
C GLU A 658 2.49 27.64 -13.44
N ASP A 659 3.54 26.86 -13.73
CA ASP A 659 4.88 27.04 -13.13
C ASP A 659 5.76 28.05 -13.89
N GLU A 660 5.39 28.41 -15.13
CA GLU A 660 6.13 29.29 -16.07
C GLU A 660 7.62 28.93 -16.27
N SER A 661 7.98 27.69 -15.93
CA SER A 661 9.35 27.18 -15.91
C SER A 661 9.40 25.68 -16.17
N LEU A 662 10.46 25.25 -16.84
CA LEU A 662 10.70 23.87 -17.25
C LEU A 662 12.10 23.42 -16.80
N VAL A 663 12.30 22.10 -16.75
CA VAL A 663 13.58 21.50 -16.37
C VAL A 663 14.07 20.63 -17.54
N PRO A 664 15.34 20.77 -17.98
CA PRO A 664 15.94 19.86 -18.96
C PRO A 664 15.79 18.39 -18.53
N GLY A 665 15.18 17.57 -19.39
CA GLY A 665 14.85 16.18 -19.10
C GLY A 665 16.02 15.21 -19.32
N ALA A 666 15.71 13.99 -19.76
CA ALA A 666 16.69 12.94 -20.10
C ALA A 666 17.73 12.59 -19.00
N GLY A 667 17.40 12.88 -17.73
CA GLY A 667 18.28 12.66 -16.57
C GLY A 667 19.31 13.77 -16.31
N ALA A 668 19.29 14.87 -17.07
CA ALA A 668 20.28 15.95 -16.95
C ALA A 668 20.25 16.63 -15.58
N PHE A 669 19.05 16.91 -15.06
CA PHE A 669 18.89 17.43 -13.70
C PHE A 669 19.46 16.48 -12.64
N GLU A 670 19.19 15.18 -12.74
CA GLU A 670 19.67 14.18 -11.79
C GLU A 670 21.20 14.07 -11.77
N VAL A 671 21.88 14.13 -12.93
CA VAL A 671 23.35 14.13 -13.00
C VAL A 671 23.93 15.44 -12.44
N ALA A 672 23.41 16.59 -12.86
CA ALA A 672 23.88 17.90 -12.39
C ALA A 672 23.68 18.08 -10.88
N CYS A 673 22.54 17.62 -10.34
CA CYS A 673 22.25 17.67 -8.91
C CYS A 673 23.15 16.70 -8.11
N ALA A 674 23.42 15.50 -8.62
CA ALA A 674 24.39 14.57 -8.01
C ALA A 674 25.79 15.19 -7.92
N ALA A 675 26.28 15.81 -9.00
CA ALA A 675 27.57 16.50 -9.01
C ALA A 675 27.62 17.69 -8.02
N HIS A 676 26.54 18.48 -7.95
CA HIS A 676 26.42 19.58 -6.99
C HIS A 676 26.44 19.09 -5.52
N LEU A 677 25.73 18.00 -5.21
CA LEU A 677 25.70 17.43 -3.86
C LEU A 677 27.05 16.80 -3.46
N SER A 678 27.67 16.00 -4.34
CA SER A 678 28.98 15.38 -4.08
C SER A 678 30.15 16.37 -4.05
N GLY A 679 30.01 17.53 -4.70
CA GLY A 679 31.02 18.59 -4.74
C GLY A 679 30.95 19.55 -3.54
N PRO A 680 30.41 20.78 -3.69
CA PRO A 680 30.39 21.79 -2.63
C PRO A 680 29.65 21.36 -1.36
N ILE A 681 28.47 20.73 -1.48
CA ILE A 681 27.61 20.45 -0.31
C ILE A 681 28.24 19.39 0.60
N LYS A 682 28.76 18.28 0.04
CA LYS A 682 29.53 17.26 0.79
C LYS A 682 30.77 17.84 1.49
N LYS A 683 31.43 18.85 0.90
CA LYS A 683 32.57 19.54 1.55
C LYS A 683 32.10 20.38 2.74
N ALA A 684 31.00 21.11 2.59
CA ALA A 684 30.42 22.01 3.61
C ALA A 684 29.70 21.29 4.76
N ALA A 685 29.11 20.11 4.51
CA ALA A 685 28.46 19.28 5.53
C ALA A 685 29.45 18.91 6.67
N LYS A 686 28.93 18.70 7.89
CA LYS A 686 29.77 18.42 9.08
C LYS A 686 29.71 16.96 9.50
N GLY A 687 30.83 16.43 10.00
CA GLY A 687 30.90 15.09 10.59
C GLY A 687 30.48 13.96 9.65
N ARG A 688 29.84 12.93 10.22
CA ARG A 688 29.40 11.71 9.51
C ARG A 688 28.19 11.95 8.57
N ALA A 689 27.45 13.06 8.70
CA ALA A 689 26.35 13.40 7.79
C ALA A 689 26.79 13.56 6.31
N LYS A 690 28.10 13.78 6.06
CA LYS A 690 28.72 13.71 4.73
C LYS A 690 28.43 12.41 3.98
N LEU A 691 28.29 11.30 4.70
CA LEU A 691 28.00 9.98 4.13
C LEU A 691 26.55 9.91 3.63
N GLY A 692 25.60 10.47 4.39
CA GLY A 692 24.21 10.60 3.95
C GLY A 692 24.04 11.51 2.72
N VAL A 693 24.76 12.63 2.66
CA VAL A 693 24.77 13.49 1.46
C VAL A 693 25.33 12.75 0.23
N GLN A 694 26.41 11.97 0.40
CA GLN A 694 26.96 11.15 -0.69
C GLN A 694 25.97 10.06 -1.14
N ALA A 695 25.38 9.33 -0.19
CA ALA A 695 24.36 8.31 -0.48
C ALA A 695 23.18 8.89 -1.28
N PHE A 696 22.76 10.11 -0.97
CA PHE A 696 21.70 10.81 -1.71
C PHE A 696 22.13 11.15 -3.15
N ALA A 697 23.34 11.71 -3.32
CA ALA A 697 23.89 12.03 -4.63
C ALA A 697 24.01 10.79 -5.53
N ASP A 698 24.53 9.68 -4.98
CA ASP A 698 24.67 8.42 -5.71
C ASP A 698 23.31 7.78 -6.06
N ALA A 699 22.29 8.00 -5.23
CA ALA A 699 20.93 7.51 -5.47
C ALA A 699 20.21 8.27 -6.60
N LEU A 700 20.43 9.58 -6.78
CA LEU A 700 19.84 10.35 -7.89
C LEU A 700 20.18 9.76 -9.26
N LEU A 701 21.39 9.21 -9.40
CA LEU A 701 21.87 8.58 -10.64
C LEU A 701 21.06 7.32 -11.04
N ILE A 702 20.13 6.82 -10.22
CA ILE A 702 19.28 5.67 -10.59
C ILE A 702 18.40 5.95 -11.82
N ILE A 703 17.97 7.20 -12.01
CA ILE A 703 17.13 7.60 -13.13
C ILE A 703 17.89 7.44 -14.46
N PRO A 704 19.02 8.14 -14.71
CA PRO A 704 19.77 7.95 -15.94
C PRO A 704 20.33 6.52 -16.08
N LYS A 705 20.74 5.85 -14.99
CA LYS A 705 21.16 4.43 -15.03
C LYS A 705 20.05 3.49 -15.50
N THR A 706 18.81 3.76 -15.11
CA THR A 706 17.64 2.97 -15.53
C THR A 706 17.22 3.32 -16.96
N LEU A 707 17.34 4.59 -17.36
CA LEU A 707 17.12 5.01 -18.75
C LEU A 707 18.12 4.31 -19.69
N ALA A 708 19.42 4.28 -19.36
CA ALA A 708 20.44 3.53 -20.13
C ALA A 708 20.11 2.03 -20.23
N ALA A 709 19.78 1.39 -19.11
CA ALA A 709 19.44 -0.03 -19.06
C ALA A 709 18.19 -0.37 -19.90
N ASN A 710 17.15 0.45 -19.84
CA ASN A 710 15.95 0.30 -20.68
C ASN A 710 16.21 0.71 -22.14
N GLY A 711 17.27 1.47 -22.41
CA GLY A 711 17.77 1.79 -23.74
C GLY A 711 18.50 0.63 -24.42
N GLY A 712 19.06 -0.30 -23.65
CA GLY A 712 19.88 -1.42 -24.12
C GLY A 712 21.37 -1.10 -24.25
N PHE A 713 21.82 0.03 -23.69
CA PHE A 713 23.24 0.44 -23.67
C PHE A 713 23.95 -0.07 -22.42
N ASP A 714 25.28 -0.07 -22.41
CA ASP A 714 26.01 -0.26 -21.17
C ASP A 714 25.75 0.90 -20.21
N VAL A 715 25.49 0.56 -18.95
CA VAL A 715 25.04 1.51 -17.93
C VAL A 715 26.20 2.29 -17.31
N GLN A 716 27.42 1.77 -17.35
CA GLN A 716 28.60 2.48 -16.84
C GLN A 716 29.10 3.45 -17.91
N ASP A 717 29.34 2.98 -19.14
CA ASP A 717 29.89 3.80 -20.22
C ASP A 717 29.02 5.03 -20.51
N ALA A 718 27.70 4.84 -20.62
CA ALA A 718 26.74 5.91 -20.85
C ALA A 718 26.70 6.95 -19.70
N ILE A 719 26.88 6.50 -18.45
CA ILE A 719 26.86 7.41 -17.28
C ILE A 719 28.17 8.17 -17.15
N VAL A 720 29.31 7.52 -17.40
CA VAL A 720 30.62 8.19 -17.41
C VAL A 720 30.65 9.27 -18.48
N ALA A 721 30.21 8.97 -19.72
CA ALA A 721 30.17 9.97 -20.79
C ALA A 721 29.29 11.20 -20.46
N VAL A 722 28.10 10.99 -19.87
CA VAL A 722 27.22 12.09 -19.44
C VAL A 722 27.82 12.86 -18.24
N GLN A 723 28.53 12.18 -17.33
CA GLN A 723 29.20 12.84 -16.20
C GLN A 723 30.42 13.67 -16.63
N ASP A 724 31.22 13.19 -17.57
CA ASP A 724 32.40 13.89 -18.09
C ASP A 724 31.99 15.17 -18.84
N GLU A 725 30.98 15.10 -19.71
CA GLU A 725 30.42 16.29 -20.37
C GLU A 725 29.74 17.27 -19.40
N GLN A 726 29.02 16.76 -18.40
CA GLN A 726 28.45 17.60 -17.34
C GLN A 726 29.54 18.30 -16.50
N SER A 727 30.68 17.63 -16.26
CA SER A 727 31.83 18.21 -15.56
C SER A 727 32.49 19.36 -16.32
N SER A 728 32.35 19.36 -17.65
CA SER A 728 32.79 20.45 -18.54
C SER A 728 31.87 21.67 -18.49
N GLY A 729 30.74 21.59 -17.76
CA GLY A 729 29.78 22.67 -17.55
C GLY A 729 28.58 22.66 -18.49
N ASN A 730 28.46 21.64 -19.36
CA ASN A 730 27.37 21.52 -20.33
C ASN A 730 26.10 20.96 -19.69
N THR A 731 24.92 21.42 -20.15
CA THR A 731 23.63 20.81 -19.80
C THR A 731 23.40 19.59 -20.68
N VAL A 732 23.76 18.41 -20.17
CA VAL A 732 23.67 17.15 -20.92
C VAL A 732 22.77 16.11 -20.25
N GLY A 733 22.00 15.39 -21.07
CA GLY A 733 21.25 14.20 -20.72
C GLY A 733 21.65 13.01 -21.59
N LEU A 734 21.02 11.87 -21.39
CA LEU A 734 21.32 10.63 -22.12
C LEU A 734 20.40 10.43 -23.34
N ASP A 735 20.94 10.40 -24.56
CA ASP A 735 20.13 10.07 -25.73
C ASP A 735 19.87 8.57 -25.77
N LEU A 736 18.59 8.22 -25.77
CA LEU A 736 18.16 6.83 -25.83
C LEU A 736 18.23 6.24 -27.24
N LYS A 737 18.56 7.00 -28.29
CA LYS A 737 18.77 6.46 -29.65
C LYS A 737 20.21 6.00 -29.86
N THR A 738 21.19 6.82 -29.46
CA THR A 738 22.64 6.59 -29.65
C THR A 738 23.34 6.01 -28.43
N GLY A 739 22.90 6.33 -27.22
CA GLY A 739 23.61 6.06 -25.96
C GLY A 739 24.62 7.14 -25.57
N GLU A 740 24.73 8.21 -26.36
CA GLU A 740 25.69 9.31 -26.16
C GLU A 740 25.08 10.49 -25.38
N PRO A 741 25.91 11.36 -24.76
CA PRO A 741 25.43 12.60 -24.16
C PRO A 741 24.94 13.60 -25.21
N PHE A 742 23.82 14.28 -24.93
CA PHE A 742 23.23 15.31 -25.79
C PHE A 742 22.59 16.43 -24.96
N ASP A 743 22.31 17.59 -25.58
CA ASP A 743 21.58 18.68 -24.92
C ASP A 743 20.05 18.46 -24.99
N PRO A 744 19.36 18.23 -23.85
CA PRO A 744 17.91 18.00 -23.83
C PRO A 744 17.10 19.23 -24.28
N THR A 745 17.65 20.44 -24.14
CA THR A 745 16.93 21.68 -24.48
C THR A 745 16.79 21.86 -25.98
N VAL A 746 17.77 21.39 -26.76
CA VAL A 746 17.80 21.48 -28.23
C VAL A 746 16.83 20.48 -28.88
N GLU A 747 16.80 19.22 -28.43
CA GLU A 747 15.82 18.23 -28.90
C GLU A 747 14.40 18.47 -28.31
N GLY A 748 14.27 19.36 -27.33
CA GLY A 748 12.99 19.69 -26.68
C GLY A 748 12.49 18.62 -25.70
N VAL A 749 13.39 17.94 -24.99
CA VAL A 749 13.03 16.97 -23.94
C VAL A 749 12.93 17.69 -22.59
N TRP A 750 11.70 17.90 -22.12
CA TRP A 750 11.40 18.74 -20.95
C TRP A 750 10.62 17.98 -19.87
N ASP A 751 11.07 18.11 -18.63
CA ASP A 751 10.35 17.69 -17.43
C ASP A 751 9.72 18.91 -16.72
N ASN A 752 8.58 18.70 -16.05
CA ASN A 752 7.93 19.76 -15.26
C ASN A 752 8.67 20.04 -13.94
N TYR A 753 8.89 21.33 -13.63
CA TYR A 753 9.50 21.78 -12.39
C TYR A 753 8.77 21.25 -11.13
N ARG A 754 7.44 21.39 -11.05
CA ARG A 754 6.65 20.92 -9.89
C ARG A 754 6.72 19.41 -9.68
N VAL A 755 6.87 18.63 -10.75
CA VAL A 755 7.05 17.16 -10.66
C VAL A 755 8.39 16.84 -9.99
N LYS A 756 9.50 17.43 -10.43
CA LYS A 756 10.84 17.26 -9.82
C LYS A 756 10.85 17.73 -8.36
N ARG A 757 10.27 18.90 -8.08
CA ARG A 757 10.17 19.48 -6.73
C ARG A 757 9.45 18.55 -5.75
N GLN A 758 8.26 18.06 -6.13
CA GLN A 758 7.48 17.16 -5.27
C GLN A 758 8.17 15.80 -5.13
N MET A 759 8.75 15.27 -6.21
CA MET A 759 9.50 14.01 -6.22
C MET A 759 10.65 14.03 -5.20
N LEU A 760 11.51 15.05 -5.24
CA LEU A 760 12.63 15.21 -4.30
C LEU A 760 12.16 15.32 -2.85
N HIS A 761 11.06 16.05 -2.61
CA HIS A 761 10.51 16.19 -1.27
C HIS A 761 9.96 14.85 -0.74
N SER A 762 9.07 14.21 -1.51
CA SER A 762 8.38 12.98 -1.12
C SER A 762 9.32 11.78 -0.99
N CYS A 763 10.30 11.59 -1.89
CA CYS A 763 11.23 10.47 -1.77
C CYS A 763 12.09 10.56 -0.52
N SER A 764 12.58 11.77 -0.19
CA SER A 764 13.41 12.03 0.98
C SER A 764 12.65 11.79 2.29
N VAL A 765 11.42 12.29 2.40
CA VAL A 765 10.60 12.14 3.62
C VAL A 765 10.26 10.68 3.89
N ILE A 766 9.90 9.91 2.86
CA ILE A 766 9.61 8.48 3.01
C ILE A 766 10.88 7.68 3.33
N ALA A 767 12.01 7.96 2.66
CA ALA A 767 13.28 7.31 2.97
C ALA A 767 13.71 7.56 4.43
N VAL A 768 13.64 8.82 4.90
CA VAL A 768 13.94 9.18 6.30
C VAL A 768 13.04 8.42 7.27
N ASN A 769 11.71 8.44 7.07
CA ASN A 769 10.77 7.75 7.96
C ASN A 769 11.04 6.24 8.04
N LEU A 770 11.37 5.60 6.91
CA LEU A 770 11.67 4.17 6.85
C LEU A 770 13.04 3.81 7.44
N LEU A 771 14.03 4.71 7.39
CA LEU A 771 15.32 4.56 8.08
C LEU A 771 15.22 4.77 9.59
N SER A 772 14.30 5.63 10.04
CA SER A 772 14.00 5.88 11.45
C SER A 772 13.08 4.83 12.10
N THR A 773 12.56 3.87 11.33
CA THR A 773 11.70 2.80 11.86
C THR A 773 12.55 1.68 12.46
N ASP A 774 12.43 1.48 13.78
CA ASP A 774 13.07 0.43 14.56
C ASP A 774 12.21 -0.84 14.65
N GLU A 775 10.90 -0.71 14.85
CA GLU A 775 9.94 -1.80 15.03
C GLU A 775 8.84 -1.87 13.95
N ILE A 776 8.50 -3.08 13.51
CA ILE A 776 7.33 -3.34 12.65
C ILE A 776 6.39 -4.29 13.40
N LEU A 777 5.50 -3.71 14.20
CA LEU A 777 4.60 -4.48 15.07
C LEU A 777 3.29 -4.83 14.36
N ARG A 778 2.96 -6.13 14.32
CA ARG A 778 1.68 -6.63 13.79
C ARG A 778 0.73 -7.04 14.93
N ALA A 779 0.14 -6.04 15.57
CA ALA A 779 -0.96 -6.20 16.53
C ALA A 779 -2.33 -6.20 15.83
N GLY A 780 -3.25 -7.04 16.28
CA GLY A 780 -4.62 -7.11 15.77
C GLY A 780 -5.42 -8.20 16.47
N ARG A 781 -6.71 -7.95 16.73
CA ARG A 781 -7.62 -8.97 17.26
C ARG A 781 -7.81 -10.06 16.20
N SER A 782 -7.68 -11.33 16.60
CA SER A 782 -8.08 -12.46 15.76
C SER A 782 -9.57 -12.34 15.48
N SER A 783 -9.94 -12.15 14.21
CA SER A 783 -11.33 -12.15 13.75
C SER A 783 -11.90 -13.57 13.69
N LEU A 784 -11.89 -14.25 14.84
CA LEU A 784 -12.83 -15.33 15.11
C LEU A 784 -14.21 -14.67 15.19
N LYS A 785 -15.03 -14.87 14.16
CA LYS A 785 -16.47 -14.67 14.32
C LYS A 785 -16.93 -15.64 15.41
N PRO A 786 -17.79 -15.23 16.36
CA PRO A 786 -18.48 -16.18 17.21
C PRO A 786 -19.41 -17.01 16.30
N ASP A 787 -19.15 -18.32 16.18
CA ASP A 787 -20.12 -19.24 15.60
C ASP A 787 -21.32 -19.31 16.54
N GLY A 788 -22.38 -18.56 16.24
CA GLY A 788 -23.53 -18.45 17.14
C GLY A 788 -24.45 -17.26 16.92
N GLN A 789 -24.83 -16.95 15.68
CA GLN A 789 -26.07 -16.23 15.35
C GLN A 789 -26.41 -16.42 13.86
N GLN A 790 -27.24 -17.45 13.61
CA GLN A 790 -28.17 -17.51 12.47
C GLN A 790 -29.58 -17.24 13.02
#